data_AF-A0A140L088-F1
#
_entry.id   AF-A0A140L088-F1
#
_cell.length_a   1.000
_cell.length_b   1.000
_cell.length_c   1.000
_cell.angle_alpha   90.00
_cell.angle_beta   90.00
_cell.angle_gamma   90.00
#
_symmetry.space_group_name_H-M   'P 1'
#
loop_
_entity.id
_entity.type
_entity.pdbx_description
1 polymer ?
#
loop_
_entity_poly.entity_id
_entity_poly.type
_entity_poly.pdbx_seq_one_letter_code
_entity_poly.pdbx_strand_id
1 'polypeptide(L)'
;MIGKTELMPYKRKQNGQAAAVLGSKKSGFLPIAKQMLLLNIIGFFLGRASIFDDLAPFGIAYFIALLTRDKRNGIVGLSVLLGTMTVVGVGIWAKYGIALFMSWLLFRCVKDRIQWNTFKTAFGAGTVMMISGVGYRAFTEFYIYDLFMTVFESVVVFVFVYILSYAVPVALQKTNRKILSNEELICIAISGAVLISGFSEMKAGPYEIKNILGILLTLLFAYHGGASVGASVGVTIGIITSMSSIGTPTIIGIYSFSGLLAGIFKDLGKTGSAIGMIMGNAILTFYINGSTEVILQFEEIIVAFVVFMLMPKSVITYMEKFVNAQAGVLQLDKAYGERIRKIAFDRLREFANAFSELAATYGQILEKNKVIDQQDIAGIIDQVVNKVCNQCGMCRSCWQNNFYNTYNDMVDIIGVLESFGKIKADKIPVMLKKRCIRLDMLLQAIDDQFEIYKIHYKWQNKLFESRQLVAEQFQGISNMIHRLAREVCMEVQFKTNIEDALYVAFDKAGVQINKVTVLEKENEKIEVDVEKRPCFDRKQCDEKIAPIVSQVIGAEFIRKNQHCVRDEAAGSCVFKLVQGEKYRIGTGVARVSKENGYICGDSYTMMDLQDGKYMMALSDGMGSGERAAKESTATITLLEQLMEAGFDQDTAIKTINSILVLKSSEEIFSTIDLSMIDLYTGKLDCVKIGAASSFIKRADGEIEIIKSASLPIGILNKIDFDSLGKRLHHGDFLIMVSDGVLDADKDIDVKENWIVSALKAIHSRNPQSIADELLDMAIRKYGNKIEDDMTVLVTKIWESK
;
A
#
# COMPACT_ATOMS: atom_id res chain seq x y z
N MET A 1 -29.33 51.35 -26.71
CA MET A 1 -29.45 49.96 -27.17
C MET A 1 -28.55 49.09 -26.30
N ILE A 2 -29.12 48.46 -25.27
CA ILE A 2 -28.40 47.52 -24.40
C ILE A 2 -29.01 46.15 -24.72
N GLY A 3 -28.24 45.30 -25.39
CA GLY A 3 -28.66 43.94 -25.78
C GLY A 3 -28.59 43.00 -24.57
N LYS A 4 -29.74 42.43 -24.20
CA LYS A 4 -29.85 41.32 -23.25
C LYS A 4 -29.23 40.06 -23.86
N THR A 5 -28.26 39.47 -23.17
CA THR A 5 -27.75 38.12 -23.47
C THR A 5 -28.56 37.12 -22.66
N GLU A 6 -29.32 36.26 -23.34
CA GLU A 6 -30.06 35.16 -22.73
C GLU A 6 -29.09 34.06 -22.26
N LEU A 7 -29.09 33.79 -20.95
CA LEU A 7 -28.42 32.62 -20.36
C LEU A 7 -29.32 31.39 -20.55
N MET A 8 -28.96 30.49 -21.47
CA MET A 8 -29.55 29.15 -21.51
C MET A 8 -29.08 28.32 -20.30
N PRO A 9 -29.98 27.68 -19.52
CA PRO A 9 -29.58 26.84 -18.41
C PRO A 9 -29.09 25.48 -18.94
N TYR A 10 -27.81 25.18 -18.70
CA TYR A 10 -27.19 23.88 -18.92
C TYR A 10 -27.86 22.82 -18.04
N LYS A 11 -28.64 21.91 -18.63
CA LYS A 11 -29.21 20.73 -17.96
C LYS A 11 -28.08 19.79 -17.52
N ARG A 12 -27.80 19.76 -16.21
CA ARG A 12 -26.88 18.80 -15.58
C ARG A 12 -27.41 17.36 -15.78
N LYS A 13 -26.78 16.59 -16.65
CA LYS A 13 -27.01 15.14 -16.81
C LYS A 13 -26.40 14.45 -15.57
N GLN A 14 -27.22 14.12 -14.58
CA GLN A 14 -26.85 13.16 -13.52
C GLN A 14 -26.85 11.75 -14.11
N ASN A 15 -25.80 11.38 -14.84
CA ASN A 15 -25.51 9.99 -15.14
C ASN A 15 -24.16 9.66 -14.51
N GLY A 16 -24.20 9.20 -13.26
CA GLY A 16 -23.05 8.55 -12.63
C GLY A 16 -22.62 7.35 -13.48
N GLN A 17 -21.32 7.26 -13.76
CA GLN A 17 -20.68 6.21 -14.56
C GLN A 17 -20.87 4.78 -14.01
N ALA A 18 -21.52 4.61 -12.86
CA ALA A 18 -21.92 3.31 -12.31
C ALA A 18 -23.05 2.62 -13.09
N ALA A 19 -23.89 3.36 -13.82
CA ALA A 19 -25.01 2.76 -14.57
C ALA A 19 -24.55 2.00 -15.84
N ALA A 20 -23.40 2.36 -16.42
CA ALA A 20 -22.88 1.72 -17.63
C ALA A 20 -22.20 0.37 -17.34
N VAL A 21 -21.76 0.12 -16.11
CA VAL A 21 -21.14 -1.15 -15.67
C VAL A 21 -22.18 -2.18 -15.22
N LEU A 22 -23.41 -1.75 -14.90
CA LEU A 22 -24.53 -2.61 -14.49
C LEU A 22 -25.28 -3.27 -15.66
N GLY A 23 -24.83 -3.07 -16.90
CA GLY A 23 -25.25 -3.83 -18.07
C GLY A 23 -24.65 -5.24 -18.07
N SER A 24 -24.82 -6.01 -17.00
CA SER A 24 -24.32 -7.38 -16.95
C SER A 24 -25.13 -8.26 -17.91
N LYS A 25 -24.42 -8.81 -18.89
CA LYS A 25 -24.85 -9.87 -19.80
C LYS A 25 -25.76 -10.89 -19.10
N LYS A 26 -26.92 -11.16 -19.71
CA LYS A 26 -27.73 -12.36 -19.45
C LYS A 26 -26.84 -13.59 -19.59
N SER A 27 -26.36 -14.12 -18.47
CA SER A 27 -25.68 -15.42 -18.41
C SER A 27 -26.47 -16.35 -17.50
N GLY A 28 -26.83 -17.51 -18.05
CA GLY A 28 -27.33 -18.66 -17.31
C GLY A 28 -28.83 -18.67 -17.03
N PHE A 29 -29.59 -19.38 -17.86
CA PHE A 29 -30.91 -19.93 -17.49
C PHE A 29 -30.78 -21.10 -16.48
N LEU A 30 -29.57 -21.64 -16.29
CA LEU A 30 -29.26 -22.82 -15.45
C LEU A 30 -29.25 -22.62 -13.91
N PRO A 31 -28.74 -21.51 -13.33
CA PRO A 31 -28.70 -21.31 -11.88
C PRO A 31 -30.07 -20.99 -11.27
N ILE A 32 -30.98 -20.38 -12.05
CA ILE A 32 -32.35 -20.04 -11.62
C ILE A 32 -33.16 -21.31 -11.39
N ALA A 33 -32.98 -22.35 -12.23
CA ALA A 33 -33.67 -23.63 -12.08
C ALA A 33 -33.28 -24.37 -10.80
N LYS A 34 -31.99 -24.36 -10.42
CA LYS A 34 -31.51 -25.00 -9.18
C LYS A 34 -32.02 -24.31 -7.92
N GLN A 35 -32.05 -22.97 -7.91
CA GLN A 35 -32.58 -22.20 -6.78
C GLN A 35 -34.10 -22.39 -6.63
N MET A 36 -34.83 -22.42 -7.74
CA MET A 36 -36.27 -22.71 -7.72
C MET A 36 -36.55 -24.14 -7.26
N LEU A 37 -35.75 -25.14 -7.66
CA LEU A 37 -35.88 -26.51 -7.17
C LEU A 37 -35.73 -26.58 -5.64
N LEU A 38 -34.69 -25.92 -5.08
CA LEU A 38 -34.46 -25.88 -3.63
C LEU A 38 -35.63 -25.22 -2.88
N LEU A 39 -36.15 -24.10 -3.41
CA LEU A 39 -37.31 -23.41 -2.84
C LEU A 39 -38.58 -24.28 -2.81
N ASN A 40 -38.80 -25.09 -3.85
CA ASN A 40 -39.94 -26.02 -3.90
C ASN A 40 -39.76 -27.19 -2.92
N ILE A 41 -38.55 -27.71 -2.74
CA ILE A 41 -38.27 -28.76 -1.75
C ILE A 41 -38.55 -28.22 -0.34
N ILE A 42 -38.04 -27.02 -0.02
CA ILE A 42 -38.29 -26.36 1.26
C ILE A 42 -39.79 -26.10 1.45
N GLY A 43 -40.48 -25.64 0.41
CA GLY A 43 -41.93 -25.40 0.43
C GLY A 43 -42.74 -26.66 0.72
N PHE A 44 -42.36 -27.81 0.15
CA PHE A 44 -43.01 -29.09 0.40
C PHE A 44 -42.90 -29.52 1.88
N PHE A 45 -41.68 -29.47 2.47
CA PHE A 45 -41.49 -29.86 3.87
C PHE A 45 -42.12 -28.89 4.86
N LEU A 46 -42.08 -27.58 4.59
CA LEU A 46 -42.80 -26.59 5.42
C LEU A 46 -44.32 -26.73 5.30
N GLY A 47 -44.82 -27.26 4.17
CA GLY A 47 -46.23 -27.63 4.02
C GLY A 47 -46.63 -28.86 4.84
N ARG A 48 -45.70 -29.80 5.10
CA ARG A 48 -45.93 -30.95 5.99
C ARG A 48 -45.87 -30.62 7.48
N ALA A 49 -45.24 -29.50 7.86
CA ALA A 49 -45.14 -29.11 9.26
C ALA A 49 -46.52 -28.72 9.81
N SER A 50 -47.05 -29.53 10.74
CA SER A 50 -48.35 -29.31 11.39
C SER A 50 -48.20 -29.13 12.91
N ILE A 51 -49.25 -28.56 13.51
CA ILE A 51 -49.43 -28.38 14.96
C ILE A 51 -50.70 -29.15 15.33
N PHE A 52 -50.63 -30.01 16.36
CA PHE A 52 -51.75 -30.86 16.79
C PHE A 52 -52.39 -31.69 15.65
N ASP A 53 -51.58 -32.12 14.67
CA ASP A 53 -51.95 -32.91 13.49
C ASP A 53 -52.97 -32.27 12.50
N ASP A 54 -53.75 -31.25 12.91
CA ASP A 54 -54.80 -30.63 12.09
C ASP A 54 -54.48 -29.23 11.54
N LEU A 55 -53.52 -28.50 12.13
CA LEU A 55 -53.18 -27.12 11.74
C LEU A 55 -51.84 -27.06 11.00
N ALA A 56 -51.77 -26.45 9.81
CA ALA A 56 -50.56 -26.37 8.97
C ALA A 56 -50.21 -24.92 8.56
N PRO A 57 -49.92 -24.02 9.51
CA PRO A 57 -49.72 -22.60 9.24
C PRO A 57 -48.40 -22.26 8.52
N PHE A 58 -47.36 -23.09 8.66
CA PHE A 58 -45.99 -22.75 8.27
C PHE A 58 -45.79 -22.68 6.75
N GLY A 59 -46.41 -23.58 6.00
CA GLY A 59 -46.33 -23.61 4.54
C GLY A 59 -46.92 -22.35 3.89
N ILE A 60 -48.08 -21.88 4.37
CA ILE A 60 -48.71 -20.65 3.89
C ILE A 60 -47.83 -19.44 4.19
N ALA A 61 -47.31 -19.35 5.41
CA ALA A 61 -46.42 -18.26 5.81
C ALA A 61 -45.16 -18.19 4.94
N TYR A 62 -44.58 -19.34 4.59
CA TYR A 62 -43.46 -19.43 3.65
C TYR A 62 -43.81 -18.94 2.24
N PHE A 63 -44.95 -19.37 1.71
CA PHE A 63 -45.42 -18.95 0.39
C PHE A 63 -45.60 -17.42 0.31
N ILE A 64 -46.23 -16.83 1.32
CA ILE A 64 -46.46 -15.38 1.37
C ILE A 64 -45.14 -14.61 1.50
N ALA A 65 -44.23 -15.07 2.36
CA ALA A 65 -42.90 -14.46 2.49
C ALA A 65 -42.12 -14.45 1.16
N LEU A 66 -42.26 -15.49 0.33
CA LEU A 66 -41.62 -15.57 -1.00
C LEU A 66 -42.28 -14.70 -2.07
N LEU A 67 -43.63 -14.63 -2.10
CA LEU A 67 -44.39 -13.83 -3.07
C LEU A 67 -44.12 -12.32 -2.95
N THR A 68 -43.90 -11.84 -1.72
CA THR A 68 -43.56 -10.43 -1.48
C THR A 68 -42.26 -10.02 -2.16
N ARG A 69 -41.33 -10.96 -2.39
CA ARG A 69 -40.05 -10.70 -3.06
C ARG A 69 -40.18 -10.80 -4.58
N ASP A 70 -40.50 -11.97 -5.14
CA ASP A 70 -40.62 -12.18 -6.59
C ASP A 70 -41.98 -12.83 -6.96
N LYS A 71 -42.64 -12.27 -7.98
CA LYS A 71 -43.91 -12.79 -8.52
C LYS A 71 -43.74 -14.18 -9.17
N ARG A 72 -42.52 -14.53 -9.60
CA ARG A 72 -42.20 -15.85 -10.21
C ARG A 72 -42.24 -17.01 -9.23
N ASN A 73 -42.14 -16.74 -7.93
CA ASN A 73 -42.19 -17.75 -6.87
C ASN A 73 -43.60 -18.34 -6.63
N GLY A 74 -44.61 -17.91 -7.40
CA GLY A 74 -45.97 -18.46 -7.31
C GLY A 74 -46.06 -19.98 -7.50
N ILE A 75 -45.09 -20.58 -8.20
CA ILE A 75 -45.02 -22.04 -8.41
C ILE A 75 -44.81 -22.79 -7.08
N VAL A 76 -44.13 -22.18 -6.10
CA VAL A 76 -43.88 -22.79 -4.77
C VAL A 76 -45.19 -23.07 -4.02
N GLY A 77 -46.27 -22.34 -4.32
CA GLY A 77 -47.58 -22.59 -3.73
C GLY A 77 -48.12 -23.99 -4.04
N LEU A 78 -47.80 -24.53 -5.21
CA LEU A 78 -48.16 -25.90 -5.57
C LEU A 78 -47.41 -26.92 -4.71
N SER A 79 -46.11 -26.69 -4.46
CA SER A 79 -45.31 -27.56 -3.59
C SER A 79 -45.78 -27.56 -2.14
N VAL A 80 -46.15 -26.39 -1.63
CA VAL A 80 -46.72 -26.24 -0.27
C VAL A 80 -48.04 -26.98 -0.17
N LEU A 81 -48.93 -26.85 -1.16
CA LEU A 81 -50.22 -27.53 -1.19
C LEU A 81 -50.05 -29.06 -1.26
N LEU A 82 -49.11 -29.55 -2.06
CA LEU A 82 -48.78 -30.98 -2.10
C LEU A 82 -48.26 -31.46 -0.73
N GLY A 83 -47.46 -30.66 -0.04
CA GLY A 83 -47.00 -30.96 1.31
C GLY A 83 -48.15 -31.07 2.31
N THR A 84 -49.03 -30.07 2.35
CA THR A 84 -50.17 -30.06 3.28
C THR A 84 -51.13 -31.21 3.03
N MET A 85 -51.36 -31.61 1.76
CA MET A 85 -52.20 -32.76 1.41
C MET A 85 -51.68 -34.09 1.95
N THR A 86 -50.38 -34.21 2.23
CA THR A 86 -49.80 -35.47 2.72
C THR A 86 -49.96 -35.69 4.22
N VAL A 87 -50.32 -34.65 4.97
CA VAL A 87 -50.45 -34.70 6.44
C VAL A 87 -51.89 -34.41 6.85
N VAL A 88 -52.51 -33.43 6.20
CA VAL A 88 -53.86 -32.98 6.52
C VAL A 88 -54.90 -33.81 5.76
N GLY A 89 -55.87 -34.40 6.47
CA GLY A 89 -56.90 -35.29 5.92
C GLY A 89 -57.79 -34.70 4.82
N VAL A 90 -58.56 -35.58 4.16
CA VAL A 90 -59.43 -35.25 3.01
C VAL A 90 -60.50 -34.24 3.44
N GLY A 91 -60.39 -33.00 2.98
CA GLY A 91 -61.36 -31.93 3.23
C GLY A 91 -60.73 -30.63 3.75
N ILE A 92 -59.76 -30.72 4.66
CA ILE A 92 -59.16 -29.55 5.32
C ILE A 92 -58.11 -28.86 4.41
N TRP A 93 -57.48 -29.59 3.49
CA TRP A 93 -56.56 -29.00 2.49
C TRP A 93 -57.20 -27.92 1.62
N ALA A 94 -58.53 -27.96 1.41
CA ALA A 94 -59.27 -26.98 0.62
C ALA A 94 -59.17 -25.57 1.21
N LYS A 95 -59.17 -25.45 2.54
CA LYS A 95 -58.94 -24.18 3.27
C LYS A 95 -57.59 -23.57 2.90
N TYR A 96 -56.52 -24.36 2.95
CA TYR A 96 -55.17 -23.90 2.60
C TYR A 96 -55.04 -23.57 1.11
N GLY A 97 -55.71 -24.33 0.23
CA GLY A 97 -55.79 -24.03 -1.20
C GLY A 97 -56.44 -22.67 -1.51
N ILE A 98 -57.57 -22.37 -0.84
CA ILE A 98 -58.24 -21.06 -0.93
C ILE A 98 -57.33 -19.95 -0.41
N ALA A 99 -56.66 -20.16 0.73
CA ALA A 99 -55.73 -19.19 1.30
C ALA A 99 -54.53 -18.88 0.38
N LEU A 100 -53.95 -19.90 -0.26
CA LEU A 100 -52.85 -19.75 -1.23
C LEU A 100 -53.32 -18.98 -2.48
N PHE A 101 -54.51 -19.30 -3.00
CA PHE A 101 -55.08 -18.61 -4.16
C PHE A 101 -55.39 -17.14 -3.85
N MET A 102 -56.03 -16.86 -2.72
CA MET A 102 -56.33 -15.51 -2.24
C MET A 102 -55.04 -14.70 -2.03
N SER A 103 -54.01 -15.31 -1.45
CA SER A 103 -52.69 -14.68 -1.28
C SER A 103 -52.05 -14.34 -2.62
N TRP A 104 -52.07 -15.28 -3.57
CA TRP A 104 -51.52 -15.06 -4.91
C TRP A 104 -52.26 -13.94 -5.65
N LEU A 105 -53.59 -13.89 -5.57
CA LEU A 105 -54.41 -12.85 -6.18
C LEU A 105 -54.13 -11.47 -5.55
N LEU A 106 -54.11 -11.39 -4.21
CA LEU A 106 -53.89 -10.15 -3.46
C LEU A 106 -52.50 -9.57 -3.79
N PHE A 107 -51.45 -10.38 -3.75
CA PHE A 107 -50.10 -9.92 -4.09
C PHE A 107 -49.89 -9.68 -5.59
N ARG A 108 -50.67 -10.28 -6.49
CA ARG A 108 -50.60 -9.96 -7.93
C ARG A 108 -51.27 -8.63 -8.28
N CYS A 109 -52.39 -8.32 -7.64
CA CYS A 109 -53.20 -7.11 -7.91
C CYS A 109 -52.75 -5.87 -7.11
N VAL A 110 -52.28 -6.05 -5.87
CA VAL A 110 -52.07 -4.93 -4.91
C VAL A 110 -50.58 -4.60 -4.69
N LYS A 111 -49.64 -5.48 -5.07
CA LYS A 111 -48.20 -5.30 -4.81
C LYS A 111 -47.61 -4.02 -5.39
N ASP A 112 -48.03 -3.62 -6.59
CA ASP A 112 -47.46 -2.45 -7.26
C ASP A 112 -48.08 -1.12 -6.78
N ARG A 113 -49.15 -1.18 -5.95
CA ARG A 113 -49.88 0.00 -5.45
C ARG A 113 -49.57 0.36 -3.99
N ILE A 114 -48.98 -0.54 -3.20
CA ILE A 114 -48.73 -0.34 -1.76
C ILE A 114 -47.27 -0.64 -1.44
N GLN A 115 -46.63 0.23 -0.65
CA GLN A 115 -45.33 -0.09 -0.05
C GLN A 115 -45.50 -1.10 1.08
N TRP A 116 -45.07 -2.34 0.80
CA TRP A 116 -45.13 -3.47 1.72
C TRP A 116 -43.95 -3.43 2.68
N ASN A 117 -44.22 -3.07 3.94
CA ASN A 117 -43.29 -3.27 5.05
C ASN A 117 -43.54 -4.66 5.67
N THR A 118 -42.56 -5.22 6.37
CA THR A 118 -42.64 -6.52 7.05
C THR A 118 -43.90 -6.69 7.90
N PHE A 119 -44.29 -5.63 8.62
CA PHE A 119 -45.51 -5.65 9.44
C PHE A 119 -46.78 -5.76 8.57
N LYS A 120 -46.86 -5.02 7.46
CA LYS A 120 -48.02 -5.04 6.55
C LYS A 120 -48.15 -6.39 5.84
N THR A 121 -47.03 -7.03 5.49
CA THR A 121 -47.03 -8.36 4.87
C THR A 121 -47.49 -9.44 5.86
N ALA A 122 -47.00 -9.40 7.10
CA ALA A 122 -47.43 -10.32 8.16
C ALA A 122 -48.91 -10.13 8.50
N PHE A 123 -49.37 -8.88 8.64
CA PHE A 123 -50.77 -8.56 8.90
C PHE A 123 -51.69 -9.02 7.76
N GLY A 124 -51.30 -8.80 6.50
CA GLY A 124 -52.03 -9.30 5.34
C GLY A 124 -52.10 -10.83 5.28
N ALA A 125 -51.05 -11.53 5.73
CA ALA A 125 -51.04 -12.98 5.77
C ALA A 125 -52.02 -13.55 6.81
N GLY A 126 -52.00 -12.99 8.03
CA GLY A 126 -52.92 -13.39 9.10
C GLY A 126 -54.38 -13.14 8.74
N THR A 127 -54.70 -12.00 8.10
CA THR A 127 -56.08 -11.70 7.69
C THR A 127 -56.57 -12.61 6.56
N VAL A 128 -55.72 -12.95 5.58
CA VAL A 128 -56.07 -13.92 4.53
C VAL A 128 -56.34 -15.30 5.14
N MET A 129 -55.54 -15.71 6.13
CA MET A 129 -55.76 -16.98 6.82
C MET A 129 -57.06 -16.98 7.64
N MET A 130 -57.36 -15.88 8.32
CA MET A 130 -58.59 -15.74 9.10
C MET A 130 -59.83 -15.79 8.20
N ILE A 131 -59.82 -15.06 7.07
CA ILE A 131 -60.95 -15.03 6.13
C ILE A 131 -61.15 -16.39 5.46
N SER A 132 -60.07 -17.05 5.03
CA SER A 132 -60.16 -18.38 4.41
C SER A 132 -60.59 -19.47 5.41
N GLY A 133 -60.14 -19.39 6.66
CA GLY A 133 -60.55 -20.29 7.73
C GLY A 133 -62.02 -20.15 8.10
N VAL A 134 -62.50 -18.91 8.35
CA VAL A 134 -63.92 -18.65 8.64
C VAL A 134 -64.79 -18.98 7.42
N GLY A 135 -64.34 -18.64 6.22
CA GLY A 135 -65.04 -18.93 4.97
C GLY A 135 -65.23 -20.42 4.74
N TYR A 136 -64.21 -21.24 4.97
CA TYR A 136 -64.32 -22.70 4.90
C TYR A 136 -65.30 -23.24 5.95
N ARG A 137 -65.22 -22.75 7.19
CA ARG A 137 -66.07 -23.20 8.30
C ARG A 137 -67.52 -22.75 8.19
N ALA A 138 -67.83 -21.75 7.37
CA ALA A 138 -69.20 -21.36 7.05
C ALA A 138 -69.94 -22.38 6.17
N PHE A 139 -69.21 -23.25 5.47
CA PHE A 139 -69.77 -24.34 4.64
C PHE A 139 -69.74 -25.72 5.33
N THR A 140 -69.19 -25.80 6.55
CA THR A 140 -69.15 -27.01 7.39
C THR A 140 -69.87 -26.73 8.72
N GLU A 141 -70.05 -27.73 9.59
CA GLU A 141 -70.58 -27.48 10.94
C GLU A 141 -69.67 -26.51 11.73
N PHE A 142 -70.28 -25.59 12.49
CA PHE A 142 -69.59 -24.48 13.14
C PHE A 142 -69.61 -24.62 14.67
N TYR A 143 -68.43 -24.83 15.27
CA TYR A 143 -68.24 -24.84 16.72
C TYR A 143 -67.38 -23.63 17.16
N ILE A 144 -67.62 -23.13 18.38
CA ILE A 144 -66.83 -22.02 18.97
C ILE A 144 -65.35 -22.38 19.08
N TYR A 145 -65.04 -23.65 19.34
CA TYR A 145 -63.68 -24.18 19.38
C TYR A 145 -62.94 -24.00 18.05
N ASP A 146 -63.60 -24.24 16.92
CA ASP A 146 -63.00 -24.09 15.59
C ASP A 146 -62.68 -22.62 15.25
N LEU A 147 -63.49 -21.68 15.75
CA LEU A 147 -63.21 -20.25 15.64
C LEU A 147 -61.95 -19.89 16.44
N PHE A 148 -61.81 -20.40 17.66
CA PHE A 148 -60.62 -20.18 18.49
C PHE A 148 -59.36 -20.74 17.81
N MET A 149 -59.43 -21.95 17.26
CA MET A 149 -58.32 -22.58 16.53
C MET A 149 -57.97 -21.82 15.24
N THR A 150 -58.95 -21.26 14.54
CA THR A 150 -58.72 -20.43 13.34
C THR A 150 -58.04 -19.11 13.68
N VAL A 151 -58.42 -18.47 14.79
CA VAL A 151 -57.75 -17.26 15.30
C VAL A 151 -56.32 -17.58 15.72
N PHE A 152 -56.11 -18.66 16.47
CA PHE A 152 -54.79 -19.12 16.89
C PHE A 152 -53.88 -19.35 15.67
N GLU A 153 -54.36 -20.08 14.67
CA GLU A 153 -53.59 -20.35 13.46
C GLU A 153 -53.24 -19.07 12.68
N SER A 154 -54.15 -18.11 12.63
CA SER A 154 -53.92 -16.81 11.97
C SER A 154 -52.82 -16.00 12.68
N VAL A 155 -52.75 -16.07 14.01
CA VAL A 155 -51.67 -15.47 14.82
C VAL A 155 -50.33 -16.17 14.56
N VAL A 156 -50.32 -17.50 14.46
CA VAL A 156 -49.09 -18.25 14.13
C VAL A 156 -48.58 -17.88 12.74
N VAL A 157 -49.47 -17.77 11.74
CA VAL A 157 -49.10 -17.32 10.39
C VAL A 157 -48.51 -15.91 10.42
N PHE A 158 -49.09 -14.97 11.18
CA PHE A 158 -48.57 -13.62 11.34
C PHE A 158 -47.13 -13.62 11.89
N VAL A 159 -46.90 -14.32 13.00
CA VAL A 159 -45.58 -14.38 13.65
C VAL A 159 -44.56 -15.05 12.73
N PHE A 160 -44.94 -16.14 12.05
CA PHE A 160 -44.00 -16.88 11.21
C PHE A 160 -43.64 -16.15 9.92
N VAL A 161 -44.57 -15.40 9.31
CA VAL A 161 -44.23 -14.51 8.18
C VAL A 161 -43.24 -13.43 8.61
N TYR A 162 -43.38 -12.90 9.83
CA TYR A 162 -42.42 -11.94 10.38
C TYR A 162 -41.02 -12.56 10.50
N ILE A 163 -40.90 -13.75 11.09
CA ILE A 163 -39.62 -14.48 11.22
C ILE A 163 -38.99 -14.78 9.84
N LEU A 164 -39.78 -15.31 8.90
CA LEU A 164 -39.30 -15.64 7.57
C LEU A 164 -38.87 -14.42 6.75
N SER A 165 -39.42 -13.23 7.04
CA SER A 165 -39.03 -12.00 6.36
C SER A 165 -37.56 -11.62 6.61
N TYR A 166 -36.98 -12.06 7.73
CA TYR A 166 -35.56 -11.90 8.10
C TYR A 166 -34.72 -13.10 7.64
N ALA A 167 -35.24 -14.33 7.71
CA ALA A 167 -34.48 -15.53 7.35
C ALA A 167 -34.33 -15.74 5.82
N VAL A 168 -35.38 -15.48 5.03
CA VAL A 168 -35.41 -15.74 3.58
C VAL A 168 -34.40 -14.89 2.79
N PRO A 169 -34.19 -13.58 3.08
CA PRO A 169 -33.18 -12.77 2.38
C PRO A 169 -31.75 -13.29 2.56
N VAL A 170 -31.42 -13.77 3.75
CA VAL A 170 -30.10 -14.35 4.05
C VAL A 170 -29.87 -15.64 3.27
N ALA A 171 -30.91 -16.47 3.13
CA ALA A 171 -30.82 -17.73 2.38
C ALA A 171 -30.77 -17.56 0.85
N LEU A 172 -31.43 -16.53 0.30
CA LEU A 172 -31.62 -16.38 -1.15
C LEU A 172 -30.76 -15.33 -1.82
N GLN A 173 -30.32 -14.28 -1.11
CA GLN A 173 -29.50 -13.25 -1.70
C GLN A 173 -28.02 -13.56 -1.49
N LYS A 174 -27.25 -13.65 -2.57
CA LYS A 174 -25.78 -13.54 -2.53
C LYS A 174 -25.41 -12.10 -2.16
N THR A 175 -25.62 -11.71 -0.91
CA THR A 175 -25.13 -10.43 -0.41
C THR A 175 -23.69 -10.61 0.05
N ASN A 176 -22.84 -9.61 -0.23
CA ASN A 176 -21.48 -9.52 0.31
C ASN A 176 -21.47 -9.23 1.83
N ARG A 177 -22.58 -9.47 2.54
CA ARG A 177 -22.70 -9.26 3.97
C ARG A 177 -21.93 -10.36 4.69
N LYS A 178 -20.95 -9.96 5.50
CA LYS A 178 -20.03 -10.85 6.20
C LYS A 178 -20.42 -11.12 7.66
N ILE A 179 -21.44 -10.48 8.21
CA ILE A 179 -21.82 -10.59 9.63
C ILE A 179 -23.36 -10.57 9.72
N LEU A 180 -23.96 -11.56 10.38
CA LEU A 180 -25.39 -11.62 10.72
C LEU A 180 -25.62 -11.09 12.13
N SER A 181 -26.79 -10.50 12.38
CA SER A 181 -27.18 -10.15 13.75
C SER A 181 -27.63 -11.38 14.54
N ASN A 182 -27.61 -11.30 15.87
CA ASN A 182 -28.08 -12.40 16.73
C ASN A 182 -29.56 -12.73 16.47
N GLU A 183 -30.38 -11.72 16.15
CA GLU A 183 -31.79 -11.87 15.80
C GLU A 183 -31.97 -12.62 14.48
N GLU A 184 -31.15 -12.33 13.46
CA GLU A 184 -31.17 -13.04 12.17
C GLU A 184 -30.78 -14.51 12.34
N LEU A 185 -29.77 -14.79 13.18
CA LEU A 185 -29.36 -16.16 13.52
C LEU A 185 -30.49 -16.94 14.19
N ILE A 186 -31.20 -16.32 15.15
CA ILE A 186 -32.35 -16.91 15.81
C ILE A 186 -33.47 -17.17 14.79
N CYS A 187 -33.78 -16.23 13.89
CA CYS A 187 -34.81 -16.43 12.87
C CYS A 187 -34.49 -17.56 11.87
N ILE A 188 -33.21 -17.71 11.50
CA ILE A 188 -32.75 -18.82 10.65
C ILE A 188 -32.87 -20.15 11.38
N ALA A 189 -32.50 -20.21 12.66
CA ALA A 189 -32.62 -21.41 13.47
C ALA A 189 -34.09 -21.83 13.67
N ILE A 190 -35.00 -20.88 13.96
CA ILE A 190 -36.44 -21.15 14.04
C ILE A 190 -36.96 -21.68 12.70
N SER A 191 -36.58 -21.05 11.58
CA SER A 191 -37.01 -21.51 10.25
C SER A 191 -36.50 -22.92 9.93
N GLY A 192 -35.25 -23.24 10.32
CA GLY A 192 -34.66 -24.58 10.17
C GLY A 192 -35.36 -25.62 11.04
N ALA A 193 -35.68 -25.28 12.30
CA ALA A 193 -36.38 -26.18 13.21
C ALA A 193 -37.80 -26.53 12.71
N VAL A 194 -38.54 -25.55 12.17
CA VAL A 194 -39.86 -25.81 11.56
C VAL A 194 -39.74 -26.67 10.30
N LEU A 195 -38.69 -26.49 9.50
CA LEU A 195 -38.43 -27.36 8.36
C LEU A 195 -38.16 -28.82 8.79
N ILE A 196 -37.46 -29.02 9.91
CA ILE A 196 -37.22 -30.36 10.49
C ILE A 196 -38.53 -31.00 10.96
N SER A 197 -39.48 -30.20 11.49
CA SER A 197 -40.80 -30.70 11.90
C SER A 197 -41.57 -31.35 10.74
N GLY A 198 -41.34 -30.93 9.49
CA GLY A 198 -41.93 -31.54 8.30
C GLY A 198 -41.57 -33.02 8.06
N PHE A 199 -40.59 -33.56 8.81
CA PHE A 199 -40.16 -34.97 8.79
C PHE A 199 -40.86 -35.84 9.87
N SER A 200 -41.91 -35.32 10.54
CA SER A 200 -42.51 -35.89 11.75
C SER A 200 -42.96 -37.35 11.69
N GLU A 201 -43.26 -37.88 10.50
CA GLU A 201 -43.74 -39.26 10.29
C GLU A 201 -42.69 -40.20 9.68
N MET A 202 -41.48 -39.70 9.37
CA MET A 202 -40.45 -40.52 8.72
C MET A 202 -39.59 -41.23 9.77
N LYS A 203 -39.82 -42.53 9.95
CA LYS A 203 -39.03 -43.40 10.83
C LYS A 203 -37.97 -44.16 10.04
N ALA A 204 -36.74 -44.18 10.54
CA ALA A 204 -35.66 -45.03 10.04
C ALA A 204 -35.39 -46.13 11.06
N GLY A 205 -36.19 -47.21 11.00
CA GLY A 205 -36.17 -48.26 12.03
C GLY A 205 -36.76 -47.75 13.36
N PRO A 206 -36.09 -47.93 14.51
CA PRO A 206 -36.56 -47.43 15.81
C PRO A 206 -36.33 -45.93 16.04
N TYR A 207 -35.61 -45.26 15.13
CA TYR A 207 -35.16 -43.87 15.30
C TYR A 207 -36.01 -42.86 14.54
N GLU A 208 -36.24 -41.70 15.15
CA GLU A 208 -36.97 -40.60 14.54
C GLU A 208 -35.99 -39.63 13.85
N ILE A 209 -36.13 -39.49 12.52
CA ILE A 209 -35.23 -38.65 11.71
C ILE A 209 -35.25 -37.19 12.18
N LYS A 210 -36.40 -36.70 12.65
CA LYS A 210 -36.56 -35.34 13.19
C LYS A 210 -35.65 -35.07 14.39
N ASN A 211 -35.43 -36.06 15.28
CA ASN A 211 -34.62 -35.88 16.48
C ASN A 211 -33.13 -35.81 16.11
N ILE A 212 -32.68 -36.69 15.21
CA ILE A 212 -31.30 -36.69 14.70
C ILE A 212 -30.97 -35.35 14.03
N LEU A 213 -31.86 -34.85 13.17
CA LEU A 213 -31.68 -33.55 12.51
C LEU A 213 -31.74 -32.38 13.51
N GLY A 214 -32.61 -32.46 14.51
CA GLY A 214 -32.70 -31.48 15.59
C GLY A 214 -31.40 -31.38 16.38
N ILE A 215 -30.85 -32.51 16.84
CA ILE A 215 -29.57 -32.58 17.57
C ILE A 215 -28.42 -32.06 16.71
N LEU A 216 -28.38 -32.44 15.42
CA LEU A 216 -27.35 -31.97 14.48
C LEU A 216 -27.40 -30.44 14.31
N LEU A 217 -28.60 -29.88 14.19
CA LEU A 217 -28.80 -28.43 14.06
C LEU A 217 -28.34 -27.70 15.35
N THR A 218 -28.72 -28.21 16.52
CA THR A 218 -28.27 -27.63 17.80
C THR A 218 -26.75 -27.69 17.94
N LEU A 219 -26.12 -28.82 17.61
CA LEU A 219 -24.65 -28.97 17.66
C LEU A 219 -23.94 -27.97 16.74
N LEU A 220 -24.44 -27.80 15.52
CA LEU A 220 -23.83 -26.91 14.53
C LEU A 220 -23.86 -25.45 15.01
N PHE A 221 -25.01 -24.98 15.50
CA PHE A 221 -25.15 -23.63 16.01
C PHE A 221 -24.46 -23.41 17.35
N ALA A 222 -24.42 -24.42 18.23
CA ALA A 222 -23.71 -24.35 19.51
C ALA A 222 -22.18 -24.27 19.32
N TYR A 223 -21.62 -25.07 18.40
CA TYR A 223 -20.20 -25.07 18.10
C TYR A 223 -19.72 -23.71 17.56
N HIS A 224 -20.48 -23.10 16.65
CA HIS A 224 -20.09 -21.83 16.04
C HIS A 224 -20.53 -20.58 16.83
N GLY A 225 -21.72 -20.62 17.44
CA GLY A 225 -22.35 -19.49 18.14
C GLY A 225 -22.14 -19.48 19.65
N GLY A 226 -21.56 -20.54 20.23
CA GLY A 226 -21.35 -20.67 21.66
C GLY A 226 -22.61 -20.96 22.46
N ALA A 227 -22.49 -20.86 23.78
CA ALA A 227 -23.48 -21.31 24.75
C ALA A 227 -24.87 -20.64 24.58
N SER A 228 -24.90 -19.32 24.35
CA SER A 228 -26.15 -18.56 24.21
C SER A 228 -26.94 -18.99 22.97
N VAL A 229 -26.28 -19.05 21.81
CA VAL A 229 -26.90 -19.49 20.55
C VAL A 229 -27.31 -20.96 20.66
N GLY A 230 -26.46 -21.83 21.20
CA GLY A 230 -26.78 -23.25 21.42
C GLY A 230 -28.04 -23.45 22.29
N ALA A 231 -28.16 -22.71 23.39
CA ALA A 231 -29.33 -22.78 24.27
C ALA A 231 -30.61 -22.26 23.58
N SER A 232 -30.55 -21.13 22.87
CA SER A 232 -31.70 -20.56 22.16
C SER A 232 -32.20 -21.46 21.03
N VAL A 233 -31.28 -22.05 20.26
CA VAL A 233 -31.63 -23.04 19.22
C VAL A 233 -32.21 -24.31 19.85
N GLY A 234 -31.65 -24.75 20.99
CA GLY A 234 -32.18 -25.88 21.75
C GLY A 234 -33.62 -25.66 22.23
N VAL A 235 -33.94 -24.50 22.82
CA VAL A 235 -35.31 -24.14 23.20
C VAL A 235 -36.25 -24.17 22.00
N THR A 236 -35.81 -23.59 20.88
CA THR A 236 -36.60 -23.49 19.65
C THR A 236 -36.96 -24.87 19.09
N ILE A 237 -35.97 -25.74 18.95
CA ILE A 237 -36.17 -27.11 18.45
C ILE A 237 -37.03 -27.90 19.44
N GLY A 238 -36.76 -27.78 20.74
CA GLY A 238 -37.55 -28.45 21.77
C GLY A 238 -39.02 -28.05 21.76
N ILE A 239 -39.34 -26.76 21.60
CA ILE A 239 -40.74 -26.28 21.49
C ILE A 239 -41.39 -26.87 20.24
N ILE A 240 -40.74 -26.79 19.09
CA ILE A 240 -41.31 -27.25 17.82
C ILE A 240 -41.52 -28.77 17.82
N THR A 241 -40.56 -29.53 18.34
CA THR A 241 -40.70 -30.99 18.47
C THR A 241 -41.79 -31.35 19.47
N SER A 242 -41.89 -30.63 20.60
CA SER A 242 -42.95 -30.86 21.59
C SER A 242 -44.34 -30.53 21.06
N MET A 243 -44.48 -29.56 20.15
CA MET A 243 -45.77 -29.20 19.53
C MET A 243 -46.29 -30.25 18.54
N SER A 244 -45.42 -31.12 18.04
CA SER A 244 -45.75 -32.19 17.10
C SER A 244 -46.09 -33.53 17.79
N SER A 245 -45.94 -33.64 19.11
CA SER A 245 -46.17 -34.89 19.87
C SER A 245 -47.03 -34.62 21.10
N ILE A 246 -47.98 -35.49 21.41
CA ILE A 246 -48.92 -35.38 22.56
C ILE A 246 -48.22 -35.75 23.91
N GLY A 247 -46.96 -35.36 24.08
CA GLY A 247 -46.11 -35.69 25.23
C GLY A 247 -45.92 -34.54 26.22
N THR A 248 -45.28 -34.81 27.37
CA THR A 248 -44.91 -33.78 28.34
C THR A 248 -43.85 -32.83 27.75
N PRO A 249 -43.88 -31.52 28.05
CA PRO A 249 -42.97 -30.51 27.47
C PRO A 249 -41.52 -30.60 27.98
N THR A 250 -41.11 -31.75 28.53
CA THR A 250 -39.79 -32.01 29.10
C THR A 250 -38.66 -31.97 28.06
N ILE A 251 -38.98 -32.29 26.80
CA ILE A 251 -38.07 -32.22 25.65
C ILE A 251 -37.44 -30.82 25.48
N ILE A 252 -38.18 -29.76 25.81
CA ILE A 252 -37.70 -28.37 25.71
C ILE A 252 -36.47 -28.17 26.60
N GLY A 253 -36.54 -28.65 27.84
CA GLY A 253 -35.42 -28.58 28.78
C GLY A 253 -34.21 -29.35 28.26
N ILE A 254 -34.43 -30.55 27.71
CA ILE A 254 -33.35 -31.44 27.28
C ILE A 254 -32.55 -30.80 26.14
N TYR A 255 -33.21 -30.32 25.09
CA TYR A 255 -32.52 -29.66 23.98
C TYR A 255 -31.86 -28.34 24.41
N SER A 256 -32.51 -27.54 25.24
CA SER A 256 -31.96 -26.27 25.72
C SER A 256 -30.68 -26.45 26.53
N PHE A 257 -30.71 -27.35 27.53
CA PHE A 257 -29.58 -27.59 28.41
C PHE A 257 -28.43 -28.29 27.68
N SER A 258 -28.74 -29.24 26.79
CA SER A 258 -27.74 -29.94 26.00
C SER A 258 -27.08 -29.02 24.96
N GLY A 259 -27.85 -28.09 24.35
CA GLY A 259 -27.31 -27.04 23.48
C GLY A 259 -26.42 -26.04 24.21
N LEU A 260 -26.77 -25.68 25.44
CA LEU A 260 -25.94 -24.82 26.31
C LEU A 260 -24.58 -25.45 26.57
N LEU A 261 -24.56 -26.71 27.06
CA LEU A 261 -23.31 -27.42 27.37
C LEU A 261 -22.47 -27.68 26.13
N ALA A 262 -23.09 -28.03 25.00
CA ALA A 262 -22.39 -28.14 23.72
C ALA A 262 -21.69 -26.84 23.31
N GLY A 263 -22.31 -25.68 23.61
CA GLY A 263 -21.74 -24.38 23.30
C GLY A 263 -20.67 -23.89 24.28
N ILE A 264 -20.71 -24.32 25.54
CA ILE A 264 -19.65 -24.06 26.53
C ILE A 264 -18.37 -24.82 26.16
N PHE A 265 -18.49 -26.08 25.74
CA PHE A 265 -17.33 -26.91 25.39
C PHE A 265 -16.85 -26.75 23.94
N LYS A 266 -17.25 -25.69 23.23
CA LYS A 266 -16.82 -25.47 21.85
C LYS A 266 -15.31 -25.28 21.70
N ASP A 267 -14.64 -24.75 22.74
CA ASP A 267 -13.20 -24.45 22.71
C ASP A 267 -12.34 -25.72 22.70
N LEU A 268 -12.91 -26.86 23.11
CA LEU A 268 -12.30 -28.20 23.00
C LEU A 268 -12.50 -28.82 21.60
N GLY A 269 -12.99 -28.05 20.63
CA GLY A 269 -13.24 -28.49 19.26
C GLY A 269 -14.53 -29.30 19.10
N LYS A 270 -14.72 -29.90 17.91
CA LYS A 270 -15.94 -30.66 17.57
C LYS A 270 -16.30 -31.75 18.58
N THR A 271 -15.28 -32.43 19.10
CA THR A 271 -15.40 -33.49 20.10
C THR A 271 -15.92 -32.94 21.42
N GLY A 272 -15.47 -31.75 21.83
CA GLY A 272 -15.95 -31.08 23.03
C GLY A 272 -17.44 -30.76 23.00
N SER A 273 -17.90 -30.12 21.93
CA SER A 273 -19.33 -29.80 21.77
C SER A 273 -20.23 -31.04 21.76
N ALA A 274 -19.78 -32.13 21.15
CA ALA A 274 -20.52 -33.39 21.13
C ALA A 274 -20.62 -34.05 22.51
N ILE A 275 -19.52 -34.07 23.26
CA ILE A 275 -19.51 -34.55 24.64
C ILE A 275 -20.45 -33.69 25.50
N GLY A 276 -20.44 -32.37 25.31
CA GLY A 276 -21.36 -31.44 25.99
C GLY A 276 -22.83 -31.76 25.74
N MET A 277 -23.19 -32.10 24.50
CA MET A 277 -24.55 -32.51 24.14
C MET A 277 -24.97 -33.84 24.80
N ILE A 278 -24.11 -34.85 24.77
CA ILE A 278 -24.36 -36.15 25.42
C ILE A 278 -24.51 -35.98 26.93
N MET A 279 -23.62 -35.20 27.54
CA MET A 279 -23.63 -34.93 28.98
C MET A 279 -24.89 -34.16 29.41
N GLY A 280 -25.31 -33.16 28.63
CA GLY A 280 -26.54 -32.43 28.91
C GLY A 280 -27.78 -33.32 28.84
N ASN A 281 -27.86 -34.20 27.84
CA ASN A 281 -28.96 -35.15 27.74
C ASN A 281 -28.97 -36.12 28.92
N ALA A 282 -27.81 -36.67 29.29
CA ALA A 282 -27.68 -37.61 30.40
C ALA A 282 -28.08 -37.00 31.75
N ILE A 283 -27.58 -35.79 32.06
CA ILE A 283 -27.88 -35.10 33.31
C ILE A 283 -29.37 -34.80 33.43
N LEU A 284 -29.98 -34.23 32.38
CA LEU A 284 -31.37 -33.80 32.47
C LEU A 284 -32.36 -34.97 32.41
N THR A 285 -32.06 -36.02 31.63
CA THR A 285 -32.87 -37.24 31.60
C THR A 285 -32.86 -37.96 32.95
N PHE A 286 -31.68 -38.03 33.61
CA PHE A 286 -31.57 -38.58 34.96
C PHE A 286 -32.41 -37.80 35.98
N TYR A 287 -32.40 -36.47 35.90
CA TYR A 287 -33.14 -35.61 36.82
C TYR A 287 -34.67 -35.70 36.65
N ILE A 288 -35.17 -35.80 35.42
CA ILE A 288 -36.61 -35.72 35.13
C ILE A 288 -37.31 -37.08 35.28
N ASN A 289 -36.76 -38.17 34.73
CA ASN A 289 -37.53 -39.41 34.52
C ASN A 289 -37.16 -40.57 35.45
N GLY A 290 -36.15 -40.41 36.32
CA GLY A 290 -35.83 -41.36 37.38
C GLY A 290 -35.36 -42.77 36.96
N SER A 291 -35.66 -43.26 35.74
CA SER A 291 -35.00 -44.36 34.98
C SER A 291 -35.83 -45.02 33.85
N THR A 292 -37.13 -44.74 33.64
CA THR A 292 -37.97 -45.65 32.82
C THR A 292 -38.40 -45.18 31.43
N GLU A 293 -38.29 -43.89 31.06
CA GLU A 293 -38.54 -43.45 29.67
C GLU A 293 -37.45 -42.50 29.17
N VAL A 294 -36.69 -42.95 28.17
CA VAL A 294 -35.69 -42.14 27.47
C VAL A 294 -36.36 -41.50 26.26
N ILE A 295 -36.68 -40.21 26.38
CA ILE A 295 -37.41 -39.46 25.34
C ILE A 295 -36.50 -39.17 24.12
N LEU A 296 -35.21 -38.92 24.36
CA LEU A 296 -34.17 -38.78 23.35
C LEU A 296 -33.19 -39.94 23.47
N GLN A 297 -33.26 -40.88 22.52
CA GLN A 297 -32.43 -42.07 22.50
C GLN A 297 -30.95 -41.70 22.34
N PHE A 298 -30.06 -42.33 23.11
CA PHE A 298 -28.62 -42.05 23.03
C PHE A 298 -28.06 -42.40 21.65
N GLU A 299 -28.65 -43.38 20.98
CA GLU A 299 -28.36 -43.80 19.63
C GLU A 299 -28.58 -42.65 18.62
N GLU A 300 -29.63 -41.84 18.79
CA GLU A 300 -29.92 -40.69 17.92
C GLU A 300 -28.85 -39.60 18.06
N ILE A 301 -28.35 -39.38 19.28
CA ILE A 301 -27.27 -38.42 19.56
C ILE A 301 -25.94 -38.89 18.97
N ILE A 302 -25.65 -40.20 19.07
CA ILE A 302 -24.44 -40.79 18.49
C ILE A 302 -24.47 -40.68 16.96
N VAL A 303 -25.61 -40.95 16.32
CA VAL A 303 -25.75 -40.79 14.88
C VAL A 303 -25.55 -39.34 14.46
N ALA A 304 -26.17 -38.37 15.16
CA ALA A 304 -25.98 -36.95 14.90
C ALA A 304 -24.50 -36.52 15.08
N PHE A 305 -23.82 -37.05 16.09
CA PHE A 305 -22.40 -36.79 16.32
C PHE A 305 -21.50 -37.32 15.19
N VAL A 306 -21.73 -38.57 14.73
CA VAL A 306 -20.97 -39.14 13.61
C VAL A 306 -21.15 -38.30 12.36
N VAL A 307 -22.38 -37.87 12.07
CA VAL A 307 -22.68 -36.97 10.94
C VAL A 307 -21.97 -35.62 11.09
N PHE A 308 -21.95 -35.04 12.29
CA PHE A 308 -21.25 -33.78 12.58
C PHE A 308 -19.73 -33.90 12.40
N MET A 309 -19.14 -35.04 12.77
CA MET A 309 -17.72 -35.31 12.61
C MET A 309 -17.34 -35.46 11.13
N LEU A 310 -18.14 -36.22 10.37
CA LEU A 310 -17.94 -36.45 8.93
C LEU A 310 -18.23 -35.21 8.06
N MET A 311 -18.83 -34.16 8.63
CA MET A 311 -19.17 -32.95 7.89
C MET A 311 -17.89 -32.26 7.34
N PRO A 312 -17.83 -31.98 6.01
CA PRO A 312 -16.64 -31.46 5.36
C PRO A 312 -16.30 -30.06 5.85
N LYS A 313 -14.99 -29.78 5.94
CA LYS A 313 -14.44 -28.48 6.40
C LYS A 313 -15.04 -27.28 5.64
N SER A 314 -15.41 -27.46 4.37
CA SER A 314 -16.03 -26.43 3.54
C SER A 314 -17.35 -25.89 4.10
N VAL A 315 -18.21 -26.75 4.68
CA VAL A 315 -19.51 -26.36 5.26
C VAL A 315 -19.30 -25.63 6.58
N ILE A 316 -18.33 -26.10 7.37
CA ILE A 316 -17.97 -25.54 8.68
C ILE A 316 -17.39 -24.13 8.50
N THR A 317 -16.42 -23.96 7.59
CA THR A 317 -15.84 -22.64 7.28
C THR A 317 -16.86 -21.70 6.64
N TYR A 318 -17.85 -22.24 5.91
CA TYR A 318 -18.96 -21.42 5.42
C TYR A 318 -19.82 -20.89 6.58
N MET A 319 -20.16 -21.74 7.56
CA MET A 319 -20.95 -21.36 8.75
C MET A 319 -20.18 -20.40 9.67
N GLU A 320 -18.87 -20.58 9.84
CA GLU A 320 -18.00 -19.67 10.61
C GLU A 320 -18.07 -18.23 10.14
N LYS A 321 -18.13 -18.01 8.81
CA LYS A 321 -18.22 -16.66 8.22
C LYS A 321 -19.48 -15.91 8.65
N PHE A 322 -20.57 -16.61 8.94
CA PHE A 322 -21.85 -15.98 9.26
C PHE A 322 -22.07 -15.82 10.76
N VAL A 323 -21.50 -16.71 11.58
CA VAL A 323 -21.75 -16.79 13.01
C VAL A 323 -20.67 -16.06 13.83
N ASN A 324 -19.43 -16.00 13.33
CA ASN A 324 -18.32 -15.45 14.12
C ASN A 324 -18.08 -13.95 13.83
N ALA A 325 -18.84 -13.09 14.52
CA ALA A 325 -18.73 -11.63 14.40
C ALA A 325 -17.33 -11.08 14.73
N GLN A 326 -16.57 -11.78 15.59
CA GLN A 326 -15.25 -11.34 16.07
C GLN A 326 -14.14 -11.50 15.01
N ALA A 327 -14.23 -12.53 14.16
CA ALA A 327 -13.32 -12.73 13.04
C ALA A 327 -13.53 -11.68 11.92
N GLY A 328 -14.75 -11.14 11.79
CA GLY A 328 -15.10 -10.10 10.83
C GLY A 328 -14.49 -8.73 11.16
N VAL A 329 -14.42 -8.36 12.44
CA VAL A 329 -13.84 -7.08 12.90
C VAL A 329 -12.33 -7.03 12.63
N LEU A 330 -11.60 -8.12 12.96
CA LEU A 330 -10.16 -8.19 12.72
C LEU A 330 -9.77 -8.13 11.22
N GLN A 331 -10.64 -8.66 10.34
CA GLN A 331 -10.46 -8.53 8.89
C GLN A 331 -10.78 -7.12 8.36
N LEU A 332 -11.71 -6.40 9.01
CA LEU A 332 -12.07 -5.05 8.62
C LEU A 332 -10.93 -4.06 8.87
N ASP A 333 -10.25 -4.19 10.01
CA ASP A 333 -9.14 -3.31 10.39
C ASP A 333 -7.92 -3.49 9.46
N LYS A 334 -7.60 -4.75 9.10
CA LYS A 334 -6.56 -5.03 8.09
C LYS A 334 -6.90 -4.40 6.74
N ALA A 335 -8.13 -4.56 6.28
CA ALA A 335 -8.60 -3.99 5.01
C ALA A 335 -8.63 -2.45 5.03
N TYR A 336 -8.89 -1.85 6.19
CA TYR A 336 -8.87 -0.40 6.36
C TYR A 336 -7.44 0.15 6.30
N GLY A 337 -6.48 -0.51 6.96
CA GLY A 337 -5.06 -0.19 6.86
C GLY A 337 -4.51 -0.28 5.44
N GLU A 338 -4.83 -1.35 4.71
CA GLU A 338 -4.45 -1.49 3.28
C GLU A 338 -5.04 -0.38 2.41
N ARG A 339 -6.30 0.04 2.66
CA ARG A 339 -6.93 1.13 1.91
C ARG A 339 -6.25 2.47 2.15
N ILE A 340 -5.90 2.80 3.39
CA ILE A 340 -5.20 4.05 3.71
C ILE A 340 -3.83 4.08 3.02
N ARG A 341 -3.07 2.97 3.11
CA ARG A 341 -1.77 2.84 2.43
C ARG A 341 -1.90 3.02 0.92
N LYS A 342 -2.93 2.43 0.31
CA LYS A 342 -3.22 2.59 -1.11
C LYS A 342 -3.56 4.03 -1.49
N ILE A 343 -4.38 4.73 -0.70
CA ILE A 343 -4.70 6.14 -0.93
C ILE A 343 -3.43 7.01 -0.86
N ALA A 344 -2.56 6.76 0.14
CA ALA A 344 -1.30 7.47 0.27
C ALA A 344 -0.34 7.18 -0.91
N PHE A 345 -0.26 5.92 -1.35
CA PHE A 345 0.48 5.52 -2.54
C PHE A 345 0.00 6.25 -3.80
N ASP A 346 -1.30 6.23 -4.06
CA ASP A 346 -1.88 6.86 -5.25
C ASP A 346 -1.64 8.38 -5.23
N ARG A 347 -1.77 9.03 -4.06
CA ARG A 347 -1.47 10.47 -3.90
C ARG A 347 -0.01 10.81 -4.14
N LEU A 348 0.92 10.06 -3.56
CA LEU A 348 2.36 10.29 -3.80
C LEU A 348 2.71 10.08 -5.28
N ARG A 349 2.11 9.08 -5.91
CA ARG A 349 2.30 8.82 -7.35
C ARG A 349 1.74 9.95 -8.22
N GLU A 350 0.58 10.51 -7.88
CA GLU A 350 0.04 11.69 -8.56
C GLU A 350 1.02 12.87 -8.50
N PHE A 351 1.60 13.15 -7.32
CA PHE A 351 2.63 14.19 -7.19
C PHE A 351 3.88 13.88 -8.02
N ALA A 352 4.38 12.64 -7.94
CA ALA A 352 5.56 12.23 -8.71
C ALA A 352 5.35 12.41 -10.23
N ASN A 353 4.17 12.01 -10.73
CA ASN A 353 3.82 12.18 -12.14
C ASN A 353 3.75 13.67 -12.52
N ALA A 354 3.17 14.53 -11.68
CA ALA A 354 3.10 15.96 -11.94
C ALA A 354 4.51 16.59 -12.06
N PHE A 355 5.45 16.20 -11.20
CA PHE A 355 6.85 16.62 -11.32
C PHE A 355 7.53 16.07 -12.57
N SER A 356 7.22 14.84 -12.99
CA SER A 356 7.75 14.27 -14.24
C SER A 356 7.19 14.99 -15.48
N GLU A 357 5.92 15.39 -15.47
CA GLU A 357 5.33 16.21 -16.54
C GLU A 357 5.96 17.60 -16.61
N LEU A 358 6.23 18.23 -15.46
CA LEU A 358 6.99 19.48 -15.41
C LEU A 358 8.40 19.30 -15.99
N ALA A 359 9.11 18.23 -15.60
CA ALA A 359 10.42 17.91 -16.15
C ALA A 359 10.37 17.75 -17.68
N ALA A 360 9.40 16.99 -18.19
CA ALA A 360 9.20 16.81 -19.62
C ALA A 360 8.89 18.14 -20.33
N THR A 361 8.07 19.00 -19.73
CA THR A 361 7.71 20.31 -20.30
C THR A 361 8.93 21.24 -20.40
N TYR A 362 9.78 21.26 -19.37
CA TYR A 362 11.02 22.05 -19.37
C TYR A 362 12.09 21.44 -20.31
N GLY A 363 12.13 20.12 -20.47
CA GLY A 363 13.08 19.42 -21.32
C GLY A 363 12.70 19.34 -22.81
N GLN A 364 11.42 19.45 -23.17
CA GLN A 364 10.92 19.29 -24.55
C GLN A 364 11.11 20.52 -25.46
N ILE A 365 11.66 21.63 -24.97
CA ILE A 365 11.99 22.77 -25.83
C ILE A 365 13.29 22.44 -26.58
N LEU A 366 13.18 21.54 -27.55
CA LEU A 366 14.28 21.05 -28.39
C LEU A 366 15.11 22.21 -28.97
N GLU A 367 16.42 22.09 -28.83
CA GLU A 367 17.42 22.85 -29.58
C GLU A 367 17.17 22.75 -31.10
N LYS A 368 17.25 23.89 -31.78
CA LYS A 368 17.90 23.91 -33.10
C LYS A 368 19.41 23.84 -32.87
N ASN A 369 19.96 22.64 -32.94
CA ASN A 369 21.40 22.46 -33.03
C ASN A 369 21.92 23.01 -34.38
N LYS A 370 22.76 24.04 -34.29
CA LYS A 370 23.71 24.59 -35.30
C LYS A 370 23.18 25.36 -36.53
N VAL A 371 24.01 26.37 -36.86
CA VAL A 371 23.97 27.36 -37.95
C VAL A 371 22.97 28.48 -37.71
N ILE A 372 23.41 29.73 -37.88
CA ILE A 372 22.53 30.90 -37.98
C ILE A 372 21.40 30.51 -38.93
N ASP A 373 20.17 30.43 -38.44
CA ASP A 373 19.06 30.00 -39.29
C ASP A 373 18.94 30.98 -40.47
N GLN A 374 18.47 30.54 -41.62
CA GLN A 374 18.23 31.46 -42.74
C GLN A 374 17.31 32.63 -42.33
N GLN A 375 16.42 32.41 -41.36
CA GLN A 375 15.59 33.44 -40.73
C GLN A 375 16.40 34.46 -39.92
N ASP A 376 17.42 34.01 -39.19
CA ASP A 376 18.31 34.88 -38.41
C ASP A 376 19.19 35.72 -39.34
N ILE A 377 19.77 35.10 -40.39
CA ILE A 377 20.54 35.81 -41.43
C ILE A 377 19.66 36.86 -42.13
N ALA A 378 18.44 36.48 -42.51
CA ALA A 378 17.48 37.41 -43.11
C ALA A 378 17.15 38.57 -42.16
N GLY A 379 16.97 38.30 -40.87
CA GLY A 379 16.73 39.33 -39.86
C GLY A 379 17.90 40.30 -39.68
N ILE A 380 19.15 39.81 -39.70
CA ILE A 380 20.35 40.65 -39.70
C ILE A 380 20.37 41.53 -40.95
N ILE A 381 20.17 40.94 -42.12
CA ILE A 381 20.19 41.65 -43.41
C ILE A 381 19.09 42.73 -43.46
N ASP A 382 17.86 42.43 -43.04
CA ASP A 382 16.76 43.40 -43.03
C ASP A 382 17.06 44.61 -42.14
N GLN A 383 17.66 44.39 -40.97
CA GLN A 383 18.08 45.47 -40.06
C GLN A 383 19.18 46.33 -40.69
N VAL A 384 20.15 45.71 -41.35
CA VAL A 384 21.21 46.42 -42.08
C VAL A 384 20.64 47.22 -43.25
N VAL A 385 19.71 46.65 -44.01
CA VAL A 385 19.02 47.31 -45.12
C VAL A 385 18.25 48.54 -44.65
N ASN A 386 17.52 48.41 -43.55
CA ASN A 386 16.78 49.52 -42.95
C ASN A 386 17.71 50.65 -42.46
N LYS A 387 18.86 50.30 -41.86
CA LYS A 387 19.82 51.25 -41.30
C LYS A 387 20.66 51.97 -42.38
N VAL A 388 21.03 51.27 -43.46
CA VAL A 388 22.00 51.78 -44.46
C VAL A 388 21.43 51.89 -45.87
N CYS A 389 20.81 50.83 -46.39
CA CYS A 389 20.45 50.74 -47.80
C CYS A 389 19.20 51.55 -48.17
N ASN A 390 18.19 51.62 -47.30
CA ASN A 390 16.94 52.36 -47.60
C ASN A 390 17.15 53.87 -47.81
N GLN A 391 18.18 54.43 -47.17
CA GLN A 391 18.56 55.84 -47.30
C GLN A 391 19.64 56.07 -48.38
N CYS A 392 19.94 55.06 -49.21
CA CYS A 392 20.96 55.11 -50.25
C CYS A 392 20.36 55.39 -51.63
N GLY A 393 20.97 56.31 -52.39
CA GLY A 393 20.52 56.64 -53.75
C GLY A 393 20.56 55.47 -54.75
N MET A 394 21.35 54.42 -54.46
CA MET A 394 21.47 53.22 -55.30
C MET A 394 20.59 52.04 -54.83
N CYS A 395 19.70 52.25 -53.85
CA CYS A 395 18.87 51.19 -53.26
C CYS A 395 18.06 50.42 -54.32
N ARG A 396 17.42 51.13 -55.25
CA ARG A 396 16.63 50.54 -56.33
C ARG A 396 17.44 49.56 -57.18
N SER A 397 18.68 49.93 -57.50
CA SER A 397 19.58 49.10 -58.32
C SER A 397 20.08 47.85 -57.56
N CYS A 398 20.32 47.97 -56.26
CA CYS A 398 20.81 46.86 -55.44
C CYS A 398 19.70 45.88 -55.06
N TRP A 399 18.54 46.37 -54.63
CA TRP A 399 17.47 45.54 -54.04
C TRP A 399 16.29 45.25 -54.98
N GLN A 400 16.09 45.98 -56.09
CA GLN A 400 15.09 45.60 -57.12
C GLN A 400 15.74 44.90 -58.32
N ASN A 401 16.83 45.45 -58.86
CA ASN A 401 17.42 44.92 -60.10
C ASN A 401 18.45 43.81 -59.85
N ASN A 402 19.19 43.86 -58.74
CA ASN A 402 20.28 42.92 -58.42
C ASN A 402 20.10 42.25 -57.05
N PHE A 403 18.85 41.95 -56.66
CA PHE A 403 18.50 41.45 -55.33
C PHE A 403 19.36 40.24 -54.92
N TYR A 404 19.35 39.17 -55.73
CA TYR A 404 20.05 37.91 -55.40
C TYR A 404 21.56 38.09 -55.19
N ASN A 405 22.20 38.88 -56.07
CA ASN A 405 23.63 39.13 -55.95
C ASN A 405 23.96 39.94 -54.69
N THR A 406 23.16 40.99 -54.40
CA THR A 406 23.35 41.82 -53.20
C THR A 406 23.09 41.04 -51.92
N TYR A 407 22.07 40.17 -51.91
CA TYR A 407 21.76 39.32 -50.77
C TYR A 407 22.90 38.32 -50.51
N ASN A 408 23.36 37.60 -51.54
CA ASN A 408 24.48 36.66 -51.41
C ASN A 408 25.78 37.34 -50.98
N ASP A 409 26.10 38.53 -51.53
CA ASP A 409 27.25 39.31 -51.12
C ASP A 409 27.22 39.61 -49.59
N MET A 410 26.03 39.84 -49.03
CA MET A 410 25.84 40.10 -47.59
C MET A 410 25.94 38.82 -46.75
N VAL A 411 25.36 37.72 -47.24
CA VAL A 411 25.48 36.39 -46.62
C VAL A 411 26.95 35.96 -46.55
N ASP A 412 27.71 36.16 -47.63
CA ASP A 412 29.14 35.83 -47.68
C ASP A 412 29.94 36.62 -46.64
N ILE A 413 29.63 37.90 -46.44
CA ILE A 413 30.26 38.73 -45.40
C ILE A 413 29.92 38.24 -43.99
N ILE A 414 28.65 37.88 -43.74
CA ILE A 414 28.22 37.29 -42.46
C ILE A 414 28.94 35.95 -42.21
N GLY A 415 29.11 35.12 -43.25
CA GLY A 415 29.87 33.87 -43.14
C GLY A 415 31.35 34.07 -42.84
N VAL A 416 31.97 35.14 -43.38
CA VAL A 416 33.34 35.54 -43.04
C VAL A 416 33.42 35.99 -41.57
N LEU A 417 32.43 36.74 -41.09
CA LEU A 417 32.34 37.14 -39.68
C LEU A 417 32.18 35.95 -38.73
N GLU A 418 31.35 34.97 -39.08
CA GLU A 418 31.18 33.73 -38.33
C GLU A 418 32.50 32.94 -38.22
N SER A 419 33.24 32.85 -39.32
CA SER A 419 34.47 32.05 -39.40
C SER A 419 35.71 32.71 -38.78
N PHE A 420 35.84 34.04 -38.91
CA PHE A 420 37.07 34.77 -38.55
C PHE A 420 36.88 35.83 -37.47
N GLY A 421 35.64 36.12 -37.06
CA GLY A 421 35.31 37.09 -36.01
C GLY A 421 35.55 38.56 -36.35
N LYS A 422 36.12 38.86 -37.54
CA LYS A 422 36.33 40.21 -38.07
C LYS A 422 36.27 40.21 -39.59
N ILE A 423 35.79 41.30 -40.18
CA ILE A 423 35.80 41.51 -41.62
C ILE A 423 37.25 41.82 -42.06
N LYS A 424 37.84 40.95 -42.86
CA LYS A 424 39.15 41.22 -43.49
C LYS A 424 38.98 41.81 -44.89
N ALA A 425 39.80 42.80 -45.22
CA ALA A 425 39.68 43.56 -46.47
C ALA A 425 39.92 42.71 -47.75
N ASP A 426 40.62 41.59 -47.63
CA ASP A 426 40.93 40.61 -48.69
C ASP A 426 39.80 39.61 -48.94
N LYS A 427 38.80 39.54 -48.06
CA LYS A 427 37.67 38.60 -48.14
C LYS A 427 36.33 39.25 -48.51
N ILE A 428 36.33 40.56 -48.79
CA ILE A 428 35.12 41.27 -49.24
C ILE A 428 34.84 40.95 -50.72
N PRO A 429 33.59 40.61 -51.11
CA PRO A 429 33.23 40.37 -52.50
C PRO A 429 33.63 41.54 -53.43
N VAL A 430 34.41 41.23 -54.47
CA VAL A 430 35.00 42.24 -55.38
C VAL A 430 33.93 43.08 -56.09
N MET A 431 32.79 42.47 -56.41
CA MET A 431 31.66 43.15 -57.07
C MET A 431 30.94 44.11 -56.13
N LEU A 432 30.79 43.74 -54.85
CA LEU A 432 30.20 44.61 -53.83
C LEU A 432 31.07 45.86 -53.61
N LYS A 433 32.39 45.69 -53.56
CA LYS A 433 33.36 46.79 -53.41
C LYS A 433 33.30 47.81 -54.54
N LYS A 434 32.97 47.37 -55.77
CA LYS A 434 32.82 48.25 -56.94
C LYS A 434 31.44 48.91 -57.03
N ARG A 435 30.39 48.28 -56.49
CA ARG A 435 28.99 48.72 -56.61
C ARG A 435 28.50 49.57 -55.43
N CYS A 436 28.98 49.31 -54.22
CA CYS A 436 28.49 49.97 -53.01
C CYS A 436 29.14 51.34 -52.79
N ILE A 437 28.35 52.41 -52.84
CA ILE A 437 28.80 53.80 -52.59
C ILE A 437 28.97 54.13 -51.09
N ARG A 438 28.48 53.28 -50.19
CA ARG A 438 28.53 53.43 -48.72
C ARG A 438 29.14 52.19 -48.07
N LEU A 439 30.22 51.67 -48.64
CA LEU A 439 30.80 50.39 -48.24
C LEU A 439 31.19 50.36 -46.76
N ASP A 440 31.87 51.39 -46.25
CA ASP A 440 32.34 51.39 -44.85
C ASP A 440 31.17 51.40 -43.85
N MET A 441 30.14 52.22 -44.11
CA MET A 441 28.92 52.23 -43.29
C MET A 441 28.15 50.90 -43.35
N LEU A 442 28.15 50.23 -44.52
CA LEU A 442 27.52 48.93 -44.69
C LEU A 442 28.24 47.86 -43.86
N LEU A 443 29.56 47.78 -43.98
CA LEU A 443 30.38 46.79 -43.24
C LEU A 443 30.27 47.01 -41.73
N GLN A 444 30.31 48.26 -41.26
CA GLN A 444 30.12 48.58 -39.85
C GLN A 444 28.72 48.21 -39.36
N ALA A 445 27.67 48.46 -40.15
CA ALA A 445 26.31 48.07 -39.76
C ALA A 445 26.12 46.55 -39.68
N ILE A 446 26.78 45.78 -40.56
CA ILE A 446 26.77 44.30 -40.51
C ILE A 446 27.49 43.83 -39.24
N ASP A 447 28.66 44.39 -38.94
CA ASP A 447 29.46 44.04 -37.76
C ASP A 447 28.69 44.33 -36.45
N ASP A 448 28.11 45.54 -36.32
CA ASP A 448 27.26 45.93 -35.19
C ASP A 448 26.12 44.92 -34.98
N GLN A 449 25.41 44.58 -36.06
CA GLN A 449 24.23 43.74 -35.99
C GLN A 449 24.58 42.28 -35.71
N PHE A 450 25.72 41.82 -36.22
CA PHE A 450 26.25 40.50 -35.94
C PHE A 450 26.66 40.35 -34.47
N GLU A 451 27.30 41.36 -33.87
CA GLU A 451 27.63 41.35 -32.44
C GLU A 451 26.38 41.36 -31.55
N ILE A 452 25.33 42.11 -31.92
CA ILE A 452 24.02 42.06 -31.22
C ILE A 452 23.42 40.64 -31.30
N TYR A 453 23.42 40.04 -32.50
CA TYR A 453 22.93 38.68 -32.71
C TYR A 453 23.68 37.67 -31.83
N LYS A 454 25.01 37.75 -31.78
CA LYS A 454 25.86 36.88 -30.97
C LYS A 454 25.55 36.99 -29.47
N ILE A 455 25.27 38.19 -28.96
CA ILE A 455 24.82 38.39 -27.58
C ILE A 455 23.47 37.71 -27.36
N HIS A 456 22.50 37.91 -28.27
CA HIS A 456 21.18 37.29 -28.17
C HIS A 456 21.25 35.76 -28.17
N TYR A 457 22.04 35.19 -29.08
CA TYR A 457 22.29 33.76 -29.18
C TYR A 457 22.89 33.20 -27.89
N LYS A 458 23.91 33.86 -27.31
CA LYS A 458 24.47 33.47 -26.01
C LYS A 458 23.43 33.47 -24.88
N TRP A 459 22.56 34.48 -24.83
CA TRP A 459 21.49 34.54 -23.83
C TRP A 459 20.44 33.43 -24.01
N GLN A 460 20.06 33.13 -25.26
CA GLN A 460 19.16 32.01 -25.56
C GLN A 460 19.77 30.67 -25.11
N ASN A 461 21.04 30.42 -25.41
CA ASN A 461 21.73 29.20 -24.97
C ASN A 461 21.80 29.10 -23.44
N LYS A 462 22.15 30.17 -22.73
CA LYS A 462 22.16 30.18 -21.25
C LYS A 462 20.76 29.89 -20.66
N LEU A 463 19.70 30.46 -21.24
CA LEU A 463 18.33 30.18 -20.81
C LEU A 463 17.93 28.72 -21.07
N PHE A 464 18.38 28.15 -22.18
CA PHE A 464 18.17 26.75 -22.51
C PHE A 464 18.87 25.82 -21.51
N GLU A 465 20.16 26.04 -21.24
CA GLU A 465 20.94 25.29 -20.25
C GLU A 465 20.30 25.36 -18.86
N SER A 466 19.86 26.54 -18.42
CA SER A 466 19.15 26.71 -17.14
C SER A 466 17.83 25.94 -17.08
N ARG A 467 17.06 25.88 -18.18
CA ARG A 467 15.81 25.11 -18.24
C ARG A 467 16.06 23.61 -18.22
N GLN A 468 17.06 23.13 -18.95
CA GLN A 468 17.44 21.72 -18.96
C GLN A 468 17.83 21.26 -17.55
N LEU A 469 18.59 22.08 -16.84
CA LEU A 469 18.97 21.84 -15.46
C LEU A 469 17.73 21.74 -14.54
N VAL A 470 16.77 22.66 -14.66
CA VAL A 470 15.51 22.61 -13.88
C VAL A 470 14.71 21.35 -14.21
N ALA A 471 14.72 20.90 -15.46
CA ALA A 471 14.08 19.65 -15.86
C ALA A 471 14.73 18.44 -15.18
N GLU A 472 16.07 18.37 -15.14
CA GLU A 472 16.80 17.32 -14.43
C GLU A 472 16.46 17.32 -12.92
N GLN A 473 16.34 18.50 -12.30
CA GLN A 473 15.94 18.62 -10.89
C GLN A 473 14.53 18.09 -10.62
N PHE A 474 13.55 18.48 -11.44
CA PHE A 474 12.18 17.97 -11.29
C PHE A 474 12.10 16.46 -11.54
N GLN A 475 12.90 15.94 -12.47
CA GLN A 475 12.98 14.50 -12.69
C GLN A 475 13.59 13.77 -11.48
N GLY A 476 14.63 14.33 -10.85
CA GLY A 476 15.21 13.81 -9.61
C GLY A 476 14.19 13.74 -8.47
N ILE A 477 13.44 14.83 -8.24
CA ILE A 477 12.35 14.89 -7.24
C ILE A 477 11.26 13.87 -7.56
N SER A 478 10.84 13.76 -8.82
CA SER A 478 9.84 12.78 -9.25
C SER A 478 10.27 11.35 -8.93
N ASN A 479 11.52 10.99 -9.26
CA ASN A 479 12.09 9.68 -8.97
C ASN A 479 12.10 9.37 -7.46
N MET A 480 12.44 10.35 -6.63
CA MET A 480 12.41 10.22 -5.17
C MET A 480 10.99 9.98 -4.65
N ILE A 481 10.01 10.79 -5.07
CA ILE A 481 8.62 10.62 -4.66
C ILE A 481 8.08 9.26 -5.14
N HIS A 482 8.48 8.80 -6.33
CA HIS A 482 8.15 7.45 -6.80
C HIS A 482 8.72 6.36 -5.89
N ARG A 483 9.96 6.52 -5.40
CA ARG A 483 10.57 5.58 -4.44
C ARG A 483 9.80 5.60 -3.12
N LEU A 484 9.54 6.76 -2.55
CA LEU A 484 8.73 6.93 -1.33
C LEU A 484 7.32 6.34 -1.49
N ALA A 485 6.69 6.55 -2.65
CA ALA A 485 5.39 5.94 -2.94
C ALA A 485 5.50 4.41 -2.84
N ARG A 486 6.46 3.80 -3.53
CA ARG A 486 6.68 2.34 -3.43
C ARG A 486 6.94 1.91 -1.99
N GLU A 487 7.70 2.67 -1.21
CA GLU A 487 7.95 2.39 0.20
C GLU A 487 6.66 2.37 1.04
N VAL A 488 5.76 3.33 0.84
CA VAL A 488 4.45 3.37 1.53
C VAL A 488 3.59 2.16 1.18
N CYS A 489 3.70 1.66 -0.05
CA CYS A 489 2.96 0.49 -0.52
C CYS A 489 3.72 -0.83 -0.35
N MET A 490 4.96 -0.81 0.18
CA MET A 490 5.81 -2.00 0.29
C MET A 490 4.99 -3.17 0.82
N GLU A 491 4.85 -4.21 0.01
CA GLU A 491 4.23 -5.44 0.47
C GLU A 491 5.12 -6.00 1.55
N VAL A 492 4.77 -5.67 2.80
CA VAL A 492 5.38 -6.25 3.98
C VAL A 492 4.99 -7.71 3.92
N GLN A 493 5.90 -8.53 3.39
CA GLN A 493 5.70 -9.97 3.34
C GLN A 493 5.98 -10.50 4.73
N PHE A 494 4.90 -10.87 5.42
CA PHE A 494 4.99 -11.58 6.69
C PHE A 494 5.55 -12.98 6.43
N LYS A 495 6.74 -13.27 6.95
CA LYS A 495 7.36 -14.59 6.82
C LYS A 495 6.91 -15.48 7.97
N THR A 496 5.68 -15.96 7.90
CA THR A 496 5.09 -16.82 8.95
C THR A 496 5.93 -18.08 9.22
N ASN A 497 6.57 -18.66 8.20
CA ASN A 497 7.47 -19.80 8.39
C ASN A 497 8.67 -19.48 9.32
N ILE A 498 9.20 -18.26 9.24
CA ILE A 498 10.31 -17.80 10.11
C ILE A 498 9.77 -17.45 11.49
N GLU A 499 8.58 -16.85 11.58
CA GLU A 499 7.89 -16.59 12.85
C GLU A 499 7.70 -17.90 13.65
N ASP A 500 7.19 -18.94 13.01
CA ASP A 500 6.98 -20.27 13.62
C ASP A 500 8.31 -20.89 14.09
N ALA A 501 9.37 -20.79 13.27
CA ALA A 501 10.70 -21.26 13.64
C ALA A 501 11.28 -20.48 14.84
N LEU A 502 11.05 -19.17 14.90
CA LEU A 502 11.46 -18.32 16.02
C LEU A 502 10.70 -18.68 17.30
N TYR A 503 9.38 -18.91 17.25
CA TYR A 503 8.63 -19.37 18.43
C TYR A 503 9.19 -20.68 18.97
N VAL A 504 9.45 -21.66 18.11
CA VAL A 504 10.06 -22.94 18.51
C VAL A 504 11.44 -22.73 19.14
N ALA A 505 12.25 -21.82 18.59
CA ALA A 505 13.58 -21.52 19.12
C ALA A 505 13.51 -20.80 20.48
N PHE A 506 12.58 -19.86 20.65
CA PHE A 506 12.37 -19.17 21.93
C PHE A 506 11.87 -20.12 23.02
N ASP A 507 10.94 -21.02 22.69
CA ASP A 507 10.43 -22.03 23.62
C ASP A 507 11.55 -22.98 24.08
N LYS A 508 12.38 -23.46 23.14
CA LYS A 508 13.56 -24.30 23.47
C LYS A 508 14.56 -23.58 24.36
N ALA A 509 14.71 -22.26 24.21
CA ALA A 509 15.57 -21.43 25.04
C ALA A 509 14.91 -20.98 26.37
N GLY A 510 13.65 -21.35 26.62
CA GLY A 510 12.90 -20.96 27.82
C GLY A 510 12.56 -19.47 27.87
N VAL A 511 12.51 -18.79 26.72
CA VAL A 511 12.18 -17.36 26.63
C VAL A 511 10.71 -17.21 26.26
N GLN A 512 9.91 -16.70 27.21
CA GLN A 512 8.50 -16.40 26.93
C GLN A 512 8.36 -15.12 26.11
N ILE A 513 7.84 -15.28 24.91
CA ILE A 513 7.52 -14.22 23.96
C ILE A 513 6.01 -14.13 23.80
N ASN A 514 5.45 -12.93 23.83
CA ASN A 514 4.02 -12.72 23.64
C ASN A 514 3.68 -12.75 22.14
N LYS A 515 4.50 -12.08 21.33
CA LYS A 515 4.32 -12.01 19.89
C LYS A 515 5.65 -11.75 19.19
N VAL A 516 5.88 -12.44 18.08
CA VAL A 516 6.93 -12.15 17.10
C VAL A 516 6.28 -11.87 15.76
N THR A 517 6.84 -10.90 15.04
CA THR A 517 6.41 -10.54 13.69
C THR A 517 7.65 -10.34 12.83
N VAL A 518 7.76 -11.09 11.74
CA VAL A 518 8.93 -11.07 10.83
C VAL A 518 8.52 -10.45 9.51
N LEU A 519 9.21 -9.37 9.15
CA LEU A 519 8.94 -8.57 7.98
C LEU A 519 10.13 -8.64 7.03
N GLU A 520 9.89 -8.99 5.77
CA GLU A 520 10.88 -8.85 4.71
C GLU A 520 10.59 -7.58 3.89
N LYS A 521 11.60 -6.73 3.72
CA LYS A 521 11.57 -5.54 2.85
C LYS A 521 12.11 -5.87 1.45
N GLU A 522 11.85 -5.01 0.46
CA GLU A 522 12.27 -5.22 -0.95
C GLU A 522 13.79 -5.42 -1.14
N ASN A 523 14.64 -4.92 -0.24
CA ASN A 523 16.09 -5.10 -0.29
C ASN A 523 16.58 -6.43 0.33
N GLU A 524 15.70 -7.43 0.47
CA GLU A 524 15.95 -8.69 1.21
C GLU A 524 16.33 -8.48 2.69
N LYS A 525 16.20 -7.26 3.19
CA LYS A 525 16.45 -6.92 4.60
C LYS A 525 15.27 -7.38 5.44
N ILE A 526 15.56 -8.24 6.41
CA ILE A 526 14.57 -8.76 7.35
C ILE A 526 14.54 -7.86 8.59
N GLU A 527 13.35 -7.50 9.05
CA GLU A 527 13.11 -6.86 10.35
C GLU A 527 12.28 -7.81 11.22
N VAL A 528 12.62 -7.89 12.50
CA VAL A 528 11.90 -8.73 13.46
C VAL A 528 11.39 -7.86 14.60
N ASP A 529 10.08 -7.74 14.69
CA ASP A 529 9.39 -7.08 15.80
C ASP A 529 9.07 -8.11 16.88
N VAL A 530 9.50 -7.82 18.11
CA VAL A 530 9.32 -8.72 19.25
C VAL A 530 8.57 -8.00 20.36
N GLU A 531 7.50 -8.63 20.82
CA GLU A 531 6.72 -8.23 21.99
C GLU A 531 6.85 -9.30 23.08
N LYS A 532 7.21 -8.86 24.29
CA LYS A 532 7.40 -9.75 25.42
C LYS A 532 6.98 -9.08 26.73
N ARG A 533 7.01 -9.84 27.82
CA ARG A 533 6.88 -9.26 29.16
C ARG A 533 8.05 -8.32 29.50
N PRO A 534 7.80 -7.22 30.24
CA PRO A 534 8.87 -6.33 30.70
C PRO A 534 9.93 -7.12 31.47
N CYS A 535 11.20 -6.92 31.12
CA CYS A 535 12.32 -7.49 31.86
C CYS A 535 12.89 -6.47 32.83
N PHE A 536 13.27 -6.94 34.03
CA PHE A 536 13.90 -6.11 35.05
C PHE A 536 15.26 -5.55 34.62
N ASP A 537 16.06 -6.34 33.89
CA ASP A 537 17.46 -5.99 33.57
C ASP A 537 17.65 -5.22 32.25
N ARG A 538 16.57 -4.99 31.47
CA ARG A 538 16.59 -4.34 30.13
C ARG A 538 17.57 -4.92 29.07
N LYS A 539 18.37 -5.94 29.41
CA LYS A 539 19.39 -6.57 28.55
C LYS A 539 18.95 -7.86 27.88
N GLN A 540 17.85 -8.47 28.35
CA GLN A 540 17.34 -9.73 27.79
C GLN A 540 17.10 -9.67 26.27
N CYS A 541 16.72 -8.50 25.76
CA CYS A 541 16.51 -8.25 24.33
C CYS A 541 17.81 -8.42 23.52
N ASP A 542 18.92 -7.92 24.05
CA ASP A 542 20.22 -7.89 23.37
C ASP A 542 21.02 -9.18 23.64
N GLU A 543 21.01 -9.71 24.87
CA GLU A 543 21.86 -10.84 25.27
C GLU A 543 21.24 -12.22 25.02
N LYS A 544 19.90 -12.32 24.97
CA LYS A 544 19.21 -13.61 24.77
C LYS A 544 18.43 -13.66 23.47
N ILE A 545 17.61 -12.63 23.20
CA ILE A 545 16.67 -12.69 22.07
C ILE A 545 17.38 -12.44 20.74
N ALA A 546 18.20 -11.39 20.63
CA ALA A 546 18.92 -11.07 19.40
C ALA A 546 19.82 -12.22 18.88
N PRO A 547 20.59 -12.95 19.73
CA PRO A 547 21.36 -14.10 19.29
C PRO A 547 20.52 -15.27 18.78
N ILE A 548 19.37 -15.56 19.42
CA ILE A 548 18.45 -16.61 18.97
C ILE A 548 17.90 -16.26 17.58
N VAL A 549 17.46 -15.02 17.39
CA VAL A 549 16.97 -14.53 16.10
C VAL A 549 18.07 -14.66 15.04
N SER A 550 19.30 -14.27 15.40
CA SER A 550 20.45 -14.35 14.50
C SER A 550 20.76 -15.79 14.07
N GLN A 551 20.68 -16.74 15.00
CA GLN A 551 20.92 -18.16 14.72
C GLN A 551 19.85 -18.78 13.82
N VAL A 552 18.58 -18.42 14.03
CA VAL A 552 17.45 -18.98 13.25
C VAL A 552 17.44 -18.45 11.83
N ILE A 553 17.71 -17.16 11.65
CA ILE A 553 17.67 -16.50 10.33
C ILE A 553 18.99 -16.67 9.56
N GLY A 554 20.11 -16.87 10.27
CA GLY A 554 21.44 -17.05 9.67
C GLY A 554 22.16 -15.74 9.32
N ALA A 555 21.76 -14.63 9.93
CA ALA A 555 22.42 -13.32 9.82
C ALA A 555 22.51 -12.68 11.21
N GLU A 556 23.47 -11.79 11.45
CA GLU A 556 23.55 -11.05 12.71
C GLU A 556 22.35 -10.08 12.82
N PHE A 557 21.67 -10.04 13.95
CA PHE A 557 20.60 -9.10 14.25
C PHE A 557 20.92 -8.29 15.50
N ILE A 558 20.72 -6.98 15.43
CA ILE A 558 20.91 -6.04 16.52
C ILE A 558 19.62 -5.27 16.79
N ARG A 559 19.48 -4.76 18.01
CA ARG A 559 18.33 -3.93 18.38
C ARG A 559 18.46 -2.53 17.82
N LYS A 560 17.44 -2.09 17.06
CA LYS A 560 17.41 -0.75 16.46
C LYS A 560 17.20 0.36 17.48
N ASN A 561 16.31 0.15 18.46
CA ASN A 561 15.95 1.17 19.44
C ASN A 561 16.77 1.00 20.71
N GLN A 562 17.46 2.03 21.18
CA GLN A 562 18.23 1.98 22.44
C GLN A 562 17.36 1.80 23.69
N HIS A 563 16.07 2.12 23.62
CA HIS A 563 15.13 1.96 24.74
C HIS A 563 13.94 1.06 24.38
N CYS A 564 13.54 0.22 25.33
CA CYS A 564 12.31 -0.56 25.23
C CYS A 564 11.12 0.40 25.44
N VAL A 565 10.21 0.47 24.48
CA VAL A 565 8.95 1.20 24.66
C VAL A 565 8.07 0.33 25.53
N ARG A 566 7.70 0.85 26.70
CA ARG A 566 6.75 0.20 27.59
C ARG A 566 5.38 0.67 27.17
N ASP A 567 4.56 -0.23 26.66
CA ASP A 567 3.16 0.09 26.38
C ASP A 567 2.42 0.15 27.72
N GLU A 568 2.08 1.36 28.18
CA GLU A 568 1.40 1.59 29.46
C GLU A 568 0.00 0.96 29.50
N ALA A 569 -0.64 0.75 28.33
CA ALA A 569 -1.95 0.13 28.23
C ALA A 569 -1.90 -1.41 28.25
N ALA A 570 -0.86 -2.01 27.67
CA ALA A 570 -0.74 -3.47 27.51
C ALA A 570 0.21 -4.15 28.52
N GLY A 571 1.05 -3.39 29.22
CA GLY A 571 2.04 -3.95 30.15
C GLY A 571 3.11 -4.81 29.46
N SER A 572 3.35 -4.62 28.15
CA SER A 572 4.34 -5.35 27.35
C SER A 572 5.53 -4.47 26.95
N CYS A 573 6.63 -5.13 26.60
CA CYS A 573 7.89 -4.56 26.15
C CYS A 573 8.03 -4.86 24.65
N VAL A 574 8.04 -3.82 23.83
CA VAL A 574 8.14 -3.93 22.38
C VAL A 574 9.48 -3.38 21.91
N PHE A 575 10.17 -4.12 21.05
CA PHE A 575 11.42 -3.69 20.42
C PHE A 575 11.59 -4.32 19.03
N LYS A 576 12.37 -3.63 18.19
CA LYS A 576 12.67 -4.04 16.82
C LYS A 576 14.12 -4.49 16.70
N LEU A 577 14.33 -5.64 16.07
CA LEU A 577 15.62 -6.16 15.65
C LEU A 577 15.77 -5.95 14.14
N VAL A 578 16.94 -5.49 13.73
CA VAL A 578 17.33 -5.30 12.33
C VAL A 578 18.62 -6.05 12.08
N GLN A 579 18.88 -6.42 10.83
CA GLN A 579 20.14 -7.03 10.46
C GLN A 579 21.30 -6.09 10.84
N GLY A 580 22.30 -6.65 11.54
CA GLY A 580 23.50 -5.93 11.94
C GLY A 580 24.36 -5.58 10.74
N GLU A 581 25.00 -4.42 10.81
CA GLU A 581 26.00 -4.01 9.85
C GLU A 581 27.23 -4.91 10.00
N LYS A 582 27.65 -5.53 8.90
CA LYS A 582 28.81 -6.43 8.90
C LYS A 582 30.08 -5.69 9.29
N TYR A 583 30.22 -4.44 8.84
CA TYR A 583 31.37 -3.60 9.11
C TYR A 583 31.02 -2.47 10.06
N ARG A 584 31.94 -2.20 10.97
CA ARG A 584 32.00 -0.99 11.77
C ARG A 584 33.09 -0.09 11.24
N ILE A 585 32.94 1.17 11.54
CA ILE A 585 33.80 2.24 11.05
C ILE A 585 34.17 3.20 12.17
N GLY A 586 35.29 3.88 11.99
CA GLY A 586 35.76 4.92 12.89
C GLY A 586 36.63 5.89 12.12
N THR A 587 36.32 7.17 12.25
CA THR A 587 36.94 8.26 11.50
C THR A 587 37.72 9.16 12.45
N GLY A 588 38.96 9.46 12.07
CA GLY A 588 39.80 10.47 12.70
C GLY A 588 40.01 11.63 11.75
N VAL A 589 40.09 12.84 12.28
CA VAL A 589 40.24 14.06 11.48
C VAL A 589 41.30 14.96 12.09
N ALA A 590 42.21 15.45 11.25
CA ALA A 590 43.21 16.44 11.61
C ALA A 590 43.08 17.62 10.65
N ARG A 591 43.10 18.85 11.17
CA ARG A 591 43.01 20.07 10.36
C ARG A 591 43.88 21.19 10.92
N VAL A 592 44.39 22.02 10.03
CA VAL A 592 45.06 23.28 10.38
C VAL A 592 44.75 24.35 9.33
N SER A 593 44.57 25.57 9.79
CA SER A 593 44.26 26.72 8.94
C SER A 593 45.51 27.48 8.53
N LYS A 594 45.47 28.08 7.35
CA LYS A 594 46.49 29.00 6.85
C LYS A 594 46.77 30.13 7.86
N GLU A 595 48.06 30.40 8.07
CA GLU A 595 48.55 31.43 9.01
C GLU A 595 48.07 31.30 10.47
N ASN A 596 47.64 30.12 10.93
CA ASN A 596 46.99 29.92 12.24
C ASN A 596 45.73 30.82 12.43
N GLY A 597 45.04 31.17 11.34
CA GLY A 597 43.79 31.93 11.41
C GLY A 597 42.67 31.14 12.10
N TYR A 598 41.68 31.82 12.67
CA TYR A 598 40.51 31.14 13.27
C TYR A 598 39.58 30.47 12.25
N ILE A 599 39.78 30.73 10.95
CA ILE A 599 38.91 30.30 9.87
C ILE A 599 39.72 29.50 8.85
N CYS A 600 39.23 28.33 8.47
CA CYS A 600 39.82 27.45 7.46
C CYS A 600 38.89 27.41 6.24
N GLY A 601 39.47 27.51 5.05
CA GLY A 601 38.79 27.37 3.76
C GLY A 601 38.27 25.96 3.49
N ASP A 602 38.86 24.94 4.11
CA ASP A 602 38.40 23.55 4.02
C ASP A 602 37.20 23.27 4.95
N SER A 603 36.21 22.57 4.40
CA SER A 603 35.08 22.01 5.14
C SER A 603 34.95 20.51 4.88
N TYR A 604 34.54 19.76 5.90
CA TYR A 604 34.35 18.32 5.79
C TYR A 604 33.10 17.88 6.56
N THR A 605 32.61 16.69 6.23
CA THR A 605 31.56 16.02 7.00
C THR A 605 31.75 14.51 6.98
N MET A 606 31.15 13.87 7.98
CA MET A 606 31.11 12.43 8.12
C MET A 606 29.83 12.04 8.86
N MET A 607 29.00 11.18 8.27
CA MET A 607 27.68 10.87 8.82
C MET A 607 27.18 9.50 8.40
N ASP A 608 26.38 8.89 9.29
CA ASP A 608 25.61 7.70 8.99
C ASP A 608 24.36 8.09 8.20
N LEU A 609 24.20 7.51 7.02
CA LEU A 609 23.01 7.63 6.19
C LEU A 609 22.04 6.48 6.47
N GLN A 610 20.81 6.63 5.96
CA GLN A 610 19.84 5.54 5.99
C GLN A 610 20.38 4.29 5.27
N ASP A 611 19.84 3.13 5.64
CA ASP A 611 20.19 1.84 5.05
C ASP A 611 21.63 1.34 5.27
N GLY A 612 22.31 1.80 6.32
CA GLY A 612 23.66 1.36 6.71
C GLY A 612 24.72 1.77 5.70
N LYS A 613 24.58 2.98 5.17
CA LYS A 613 25.62 3.64 4.38
C LYS A 613 26.31 4.67 5.26
N TYR A 614 27.60 4.83 5.11
CA TYR A 614 28.38 5.90 5.73
C TYR A 614 28.90 6.84 4.67
N MET A 615 28.71 8.13 4.88
CA MET A 615 29.15 9.18 3.97
C MET A 615 30.29 9.96 4.58
N MET A 616 31.26 10.31 3.75
CA MET A 616 32.31 11.26 4.06
C MET A 616 32.47 12.22 2.90
N ALA A 617 32.60 13.49 3.20
CA ALA A 617 32.89 14.49 2.18
C ALA A 617 33.93 15.49 2.66
N LEU A 618 34.77 15.94 1.73
CA LEU A 618 35.72 17.01 1.91
C LEU A 618 35.54 18.01 0.76
N SER A 619 35.54 19.30 1.09
CA SER A 619 35.39 20.39 0.14
C SER A 619 36.38 21.49 0.47
N ASP A 620 37.17 21.87 -0.51
CA ASP A 620 38.07 23.03 -0.46
C ASP A 620 37.44 24.18 -1.26
N GLY A 621 37.33 25.34 -0.63
CA GLY A 621 36.80 26.56 -1.25
C GLY A 621 37.93 27.37 -1.89
N MET A 622 37.77 27.79 -3.14
CA MET A 622 38.84 28.54 -3.81
C MET A 622 39.17 29.86 -3.08
N GLY A 623 40.46 30.08 -2.80
CA GLY A 623 40.96 31.30 -2.16
C GLY A 623 41.46 31.04 -0.74
N SER A 624 41.28 32.00 0.18
CA SER A 624 41.61 31.80 1.60
C SER A 624 40.71 32.64 2.50
N GLY A 625 40.56 32.22 3.76
CA GLY A 625 39.82 32.96 4.78
C GLY A 625 38.30 32.79 4.71
N GLU A 626 37.56 33.82 5.14
CA GLU A 626 36.11 33.74 5.36
C GLU A 626 35.29 33.43 4.10
N ARG A 627 35.76 33.86 2.93
CA ARG A 627 35.08 33.59 1.66
C ARG A 627 35.14 32.10 1.32
N ALA A 628 36.34 31.53 1.24
CA ALA A 628 36.55 30.11 0.98
C ALA A 628 35.77 29.23 1.97
N ALA A 629 35.81 29.60 3.26
CA ALA A 629 35.09 28.89 4.31
C ALA A 629 33.56 28.90 4.09
N LYS A 630 32.98 30.04 3.69
CA LYS A 630 31.53 30.13 3.38
C LYS A 630 31.15 29.27 2.18
N GLU A 631 32.01 29.19 1.18
CA GLU A 631 31.78 28.43 -0.05
C GLU A 631 31.84 26.91 0.20
N SER A 632 32.90 26.42 0.84
CA SER A 632 33.03 25.01 1.22
C SER A 632 31.97 24.58 2.23
N THR A 633 31.67 25.42 3.23
CA THR A 633 30.63 25.13 4.23
C THR A 633 29.26 25.01 3.58
N ALA A 634 28.91 25.93 2.67
CA ALA A 634 27.63 25.86 1.96
C ALA A 634 27.53 24.60 1.09
N THR A 635 28.63 24.21 0.44
CA THR A 635 28.70 23.00 -0.39
C THR A 635 28.46 21.74 0.45
N ILE A 636 29.16 21.60 1.58
CA ILE A 636 29.01 20.47 2.51
C ILE A 636 27.60 20.45 3.10
N THR A 637 27.09 21.59 3.57
CA THR A 637 25.75 21.68 4.18
C THR A 637 24.63 21.26 3.20
N LEU A 638 24.73 21.68 1.93
CA LEU A 638 23.76 21.27 0.90
C LEU A 638 23.88 19.78 0.58
N LEU A 639 25.10 19.25 0.55
CA LEU A 639 25.34 17.83 0.32
C LEU A 639 24.76 16.97 1.44
N GLU A 640 24.99 17.34 2.71
CA GLU A 640 24.38 16.69 3.86
C GLU A 640 22.86 16.64 3.73
N GLN A 641 22.21 17.79 3.50
CA GLN A 641 20.75 17.88 3.41
C GLN A 641 20.17 17.01 2.29
N LEU A 642 20.79 16.99 1.11
CA LEU A 642 20.33 16.18 -0.03
C LEU A 642 20.54 14.68 0.23
N MET A 643 21.66 14.31 0.82
CA MET A 643 21.98 12.91 1.11
C MET A 643 21.10 12.37 2.27
N GLU A 644 20.85 13.16 3.32
CA GLU A 644 19.89 12.84 4.38
C GLU A 644 18.46 12.66 3.84
N ALA A 645 18.07 13.49 2.87
CA ALA A 645 16.79 13.39 2.19
C ALA A 645 16.69 12.18 1.24
N GLY A 646 17.80 11.45 1.01
CA GLY A 646 17.83 10.23 0.20
C GLY A 646 17.95 10.47 -1.30
N PHE A 647 18.42 11.65 -1.73
CA PHE A 647 18.78 11.89 -3.12
C PHE A 647 19.89 10.92 -3.54
N ASP A 648 19.88 10.49 -4.80
CA ASP A 648 21.06 9.80 -5.34
C ASP A 648 22.24 10.76 -5.45
N GLN A 649 23.45 10.20 -5.33
CA GLN A 649 24.70 10.96 -5.32
C GLN A 649 24.86 11.82 -6.57
N ASP A 650 24.48 11.29 -7.73
CA ASP A 650 24.66 12.00 -9.01
C ASP A 650 23.75 13.23 -9.09
N THR A 651 22.49 13.06 -8.72
CA THR A 651 21.49 14.13 -8.66
C THR A 651 21.92 15.17 -7.64
N ALA A 652 22.32 14.75 -6.43
CA ALA A 652 22.74 15.67 -5.38
C ALA A 652 23.89 16.59 -5.84
N ILE A 653 24.93 16.00 -6.45
CA ILE A 653 26.07 16.74 -6.99
C ILE A 653 25.65 17.73 -8.09
N LYS A 654 24.83 17.28 -9.04
CA LYS A 654 24.33 18.15 -10.12
C LYS A 654 23.49 19.30 -9.56
N THR A 655 22.66 19.05 -8.55
CA THR A 655 21.88 20.07 -7.84
C THR A 655 22.77 21.10 -7.16
N ILE A 656 23.80 20.65 -6.44
CA ILE A 656 24.75 21.55 -5.78
C ILE A 656 25.47 22.42 -6.80
N ASN A 657 25.98 21.82 -7.89
CA ASN A 657 26.62 22.57 -8.97
C ASN A 657 25.69 23.65 -9.53
N SER A 658 24.43 23.29 -9.78
CA SER A 658 23.41 24.20 -10.27
C SER A 658 23.20 25.41 -9.35
N ILE A 659 23.08 25.15 -8.05
CA ILE A 659 22.84 26.19 -7.05
C ILE A 659 24.05 27.13 -6.94
N LEU A 660 25.27 26.58 -6.97
CA LEU A 660 26.50 27.35 -6.87
C LEU A 660 26.72 28.24 -8.11
N VAL A 661 26.47 27.71 -9.32
CA VAL A 661 26.51 28.49 -10.58
C VAL A 661 25.49 29.64 -10.58
N LEU A 662 24.28 29.42 -10.04
CA LEU A 662 23.22 30.43 -10.05
C LEU A 662 23.43 31.55 -9.03
N LYS A 663 24.17 31.29 -7.94
CA LYS A 663 24.42 32.23 -6.85
C LYS A 663 25.60 33.16 -7.13
N SER A 664 26.48 32.81 -8.08
CA SER A 664 27.70 33.56 -8.36
C SER A 664 27.45 34.78 -9.26
N SER A 665 27.34 35.97 -8.66
CA SER A 665 27.73 37.25 -9.31
C SER A 665 29.24 37.44 -9.35
N GLU A 666 29.96 36.70 -8.50
CA GLU A 666 31.41 36.56 -8.45
C GLU A 666 31.67 35.04 -8.39
N GLU A 667 32.41 34.49 -9.33
CA GLU A 667 33.00 33.14 -9.36
C GLU A 667 33.04 32.42 -7.97
N ILE A 668 32.05 31.57 -7.67
CA ILE A 668 31.99 30.71 -6.46
C ILE A 668 32.34 29.30 -6.91
N PHE A 669 33.44 28.74 -6.41
CA PHE A 669 33.93 27.43 -6.82
C PHE A 669 34.42 26.63 -5.61
N SER A 670 33.98 25.38 -5.53
CA SER A 670 34.43 24.45 -4.48
C SER A 670 34.71 23.08 -5.06
N THR A 671 35.70 22.41 -4.48
CA THR A 671 36.00 21.02 -4.78
C THR A 671 35.04 20.12 -4.00
N ILE A 672 34.76 18.92 -4.51
CA ILE A 672 34.03 17.89 -3.76
C ILE A 672 34.78 16.57 -3.89
N ASP A 673 35.23 16.03 -2.76
CA ASP A 673 35.61 14.63 -2.60
C ASP A 673 34.56 13.94 -1.76
N LEU A 674 33.78 13.05 -2.36
CA LEU A 674 32.68 12.33 -1.72
C LEU A 674 32.96 10.83 -1.75
N SER A 675 32.94 10.19 -0.59
CA SER A 675 33.11 8.76 -0.42
C SER A 675 31.93 8.17 0.34
N MET A 676 31.29 7.15 -0.23
CA MET A 676 30.15 6.47 0.39
C MET A 676 30.45 4.98 0.56
N ILE A 677 30.32 4.50 1.79
CA ILE A 677 30.66 3.13 2.20
C ILE A 677 29.38 2.39 2.58
N ASP A 678 29.11 1.25 1.96
CA ASP A 678 28.07 0.31 2.38
C ASP A 678 28.60 -0.59 3.51
N LEU A 679 28.06 -0.44 4.71
CA LEU A 679 28.50 -1.14 5.92
C LEU A 679 28.07 -2.62 5.96
N TYR A 680 27.20 -3.07 5.06
CA TYR A 680 26.86 -4.49 4.90
C TYR A 680 27.84 -5.21 3.99
N THR A 681 28.18 -4.59 2.86
CA THR A 681 28.96 -5.27 1.79
C THR A 681 30.43 -4.90 1.77
N GLY A 682 30.80 -3.75 2.36
CA GLY A 682 32.11 -3.12 2.27
C GLY A 682 32.34 -2.40 0.93
N LYS A 683 31.30 -2.17 0.12
CA LYS A 683 31.43 -1.45 -1.14
C LYS A 683 31.69 0.04 -0.87
N LEU A 684 32.66 0.61 -1.57
CA LEU A 684 33.02 2.03 -1.54
C LEU A 684 32.72 2.63 -2.92
N ASP A 685 31.92 3.68 -2.96
CA ASP A 685 31.71 4.49 -4.16
C ASP A 685 32.31 5.89 -3.92
N CYS A 686 33.29 6.26 -4.75
CA CYS A 686 33.99 7.55 -4.66
C CYS A 686 33.64 8.43 -5.84
N VAL A 687 33.31 9.70 -5.58
CA VAL A 687 33.20 10.74 -6.60
C VAL A 687 34.12 11.89 -6.21
N LYS A 688 34.96 12.28 -7.17
CA LYS A 688 35.90 13.38 -7.03
C LYS A 688 35.57 14.42 -8.07
N ILE A 689 35.55 15.69 -7.66
CA ILE A 689 35.24 16.84 -8.51
C ILE A 689 36.17 17.99 -8.16
N GLY A 690 37.22 18.16 -8.95
CA GLY A 690 38.26 19.16 -8.72
C GLY A 690 39.06 18.98 -7.43
N ALA A 691 38.93 17.83 -6.77
CA ALA A 691 39.52 17.56 -5.46
C ALA A 691 40.79 16.71 -5.54
N ALA A 692 41.60 16.78 -4.48
CA ALA A 692 42.84 16.01 -4.31
C ALA A 692 42.63 14.49 -4.45
N SER A 693 43.73 13.77 -4.70
CA SER A 693 43.77 12.30 -4.69
C SER A 693 43.46 11.74 -3.30
N SER A 694 42.70 10.63 -3.24
CA SER A 694 42.47 9.87 -1.99
C SER A 694 43.19 8.54 -2.01
N PHE A 695 43.37 7.93 -0.85
CA PHE A 695 44.22 6.75 -0.70
C PHE A 695 43.50 5.66 0.08
N ILE A 696 43.67 4.40 -0.33
CA ILE A 696 43.27 3.24 0.46
C ILE A 696 44.54 2.55 0.94
N LYS A 697 44.76 2.52 2.26
CA LYS A 697 45.81 1.70 2.88
C LYS A 697 45.19 0.36 3.27
N ARG A 698 45.58 -0.69 2.56
CA ARG A 698 45.15 -2.06 2.79
C ARG A 698 45.74 -2.61 4.08
N ALA A 699 45.07 -3.61 4.67
CA ALA A 699 45.53 -4.27 5.88
C ALA A 699 46.93 -4.92 5.77
N ASP A 700 47.35 -5.31 4.56
CA ASP A 700 48.68 -5.84 4.25
C ASP A 700 49.76 -4.77 4.05
N GLY A 701 49.37 -3.48 4.07
CA GLY A 701 50.26 -2.34 3.87
C GLY A 701 50.35 -1.84 2.43
N GLU A 702 49.65 -2.44 1.47
CA GLU A 702 49.53 -1.90 0.12
C GLU A 702 48.76 -0.56 0.15
N ILE A 703 49.14 0.38 -0.72
CA ILE A 703 48.47 1.68 -0.84
C ILE A 703 47.95 1.84 -2.26
N GLU A 704 46.63 1.88 -2.40
CA GLU A 704 45.96 2.22 -3.66
C GLU A 704 45.66 3.72 -3.70
N ILE A 705 45.77 4.32 -4.89
CA ILE A 705 45.46 5.73 -5.13
C ILE A 705 44.16 5.84 -5.92
N ILE A 706 43.24 6.66 -5.45
CA ILE A 706 41.98 7.01 -6.10
C ILE A 706 42.14 8.40 -6.71
N LYS A 707 42.16 8.47 -8.04
CA LYS A 707 42.26 9.70 -8.82
C LYS A 707 41.06 9.85 -9.75
N SER A 708 40.62 11.08 -9.98
CA SER A 708 39.68 11.42 -11.06
C SER A 708 40.11 12.73 -11.70
N ALA A 709 39.88 12.87 -13.01
CA ALA A 709 40.28 14.04 -13.81
C ALA A 709 39.08 14.96 -14.11
N SER A 710 38.36 15.37 -13.08
CA SER A 710 37.15 16.21 -13.16
C SER A 710 37.44 17.62 -12.65
N LEU A 711 36.86 18.64 -13.32
CA LEU A 711 37.02 20.05 -12.95
C LEU A 711 36.14 20.42 -11.73
N PRO A 712 36.55 21.39 -10.88
CA PRO A 712 35.77 21.81 -9.69
C PRO A 712 34.33 22.23 -10.00
N ILE A 713 33.47 22.13 -8.97
CA ILE A 713 32.06 22.52 -9.05
C ILE A 713 31.92 24.05 -9.11
N GLY A 714 30.93 24.51 -9.88
CA GLY A 714 30.62 25.92 -10.09
C GLY A 714 31.16 26.49 -11.41
N ILE A 715 32.13 25.81 -12.05
CA ILE A 715 32.83 26.31 -13.26
C ILE A 715 32.05 26.04 -14.55
N LEU A 716 31.45 24.85 -14.68
CA LEU A 716 30.79 24.41 -15.91
C LEU A 716 29.31 24.12 -15.68
N ASN A 717 28.48 24.51 -16.65
CA ASN A 717 27.03 24.25 -16.64
C ASN A 717 26.69 22.76 -16.77
N LYS A 718 27.65 21.94 -17.25
CA LYS A 718 27.54 20.49 -17.33
C LYS A 718 28.81 19.85 -16.76
N ILE A 719 28.66 19.06 -15.70
CA ILE A 719 29.74 18.26 -15.11
C ILE A 719 29.39 16.80 -15.35
N ASP A 720 30.22 16.13 -16.15
CA ASP A 720 30.25 14.68 -16.23
C ASP A 720 31.36 14.22 -15.27
N PHE A 721 31.01 13.44 -14.26
CA PHE A 721 31.93 12.90 -13.27
C PHE A 721 31.79 11.39 -13.19
N ASP A 722 32.91 10.70 -13.09
CA ASP A 722 32.92 9.23 -12.94
C ASP A 722 32.84 8.85 -11.46
N SER A 723 31.98 7.86 -11.18
CA SER A 723 31.96 7.19 -9.88
C SER A 723 32.90 5.98 -9.90
N LEU A 724 33.85 5.96 -8.98
CA LEU A 724 34.83 4.89 -8.84
C LEU A 724 34.39 3.91 -7.74
N GLY A 725 33.96 2.72 -8.17
CA GLY A 725 33.59 1.63 -7.27
C GLY A 725 34.79 0.79 -6.83
N LYS A 726 35.01 0.69 -5.51
CA LYS A 726 36.02 -0.16 -4.87
C LYS A 726 35.36 -1.02 -3.78
N ARG A 727 36.12 -1.97 -3.24
CA ARG A 727 35.69 -2.79 -2.09
C ARG A 727 36.72 -2.68 -0.97
N LEU A 728 36.24 -2.34 0.21
CA LEU A 728 37.00 -2.27 1.45
C LEU A 728 36.83 -3.58 2.22
N HIS A 729 37.91 -3.98 2.89
CA HIS A 729 37.99 -5.19 3.69
C HIS A 729 38.35 -4.88 5.15
N HIS A 730 38.26 -5.89 6.00
CA HIS A 730 38.62 -5.76 7.42
C HIS A 730 40.03 -5.18 7.58
N GLY A 731 40.14 -4.08 8.31
CA GLY A 731 41.41 -3.44 8.65
C GLY A 731 41.91 -2.41 7.64
N ASP A 732 41.18 -2.18 6.54
CA ASP A 732 41.53 -1.15 5.57
C ASP A 732 41.29 0.26 6.13
N PHE A 733 42.06 1.21 5.63
CA PHE A 733 41.89 2.64 5.89
C PHE A 733 41.63 3.38 4.58
N LEU A 734 40.61 4.22 4.56
CA LEU A 734 40.37 5.23 3.53
C LEU A 734 40.88 6.57 4.04
N ILE A 735 41.75 7.22 3.28
CA ILE A 735 42.39 8.49 3.62
C ILE A 735 41.99 9.52 2.56
N MET A 736 41.37 10.61 2.99
CA MET A 736 41.04 11.77 2.16
C MET A 736 41.86 12.96 2.66
N VAL A 737 42.38 13.76 1.72
CA VAL A 737 43.22 14.92 2.02
C VAL A 737 42.80 16.10 1.16
N SER A 738 43.00 17.33 1.64
CA SER A 738 42.88 18.53 0.80
C SER A 738 44.15 18.79 0.01
N ASP A 739 44.07 19.68 -0.98
CA ASP A 739 45.20 20.03 -1.83
C ASP A 739 46.36 20.61 -1.02
N GLY A 740 46.08 21.38 0.04
CA GLY A 740 47.12 21.90 0.93
C GLY A 740 47.96 20.83 1.62
N VAL A 741 47.43 19.61 1.81
CA VAL A 741 48.23 18.48 2.30
C VAL A 741 48.96 17.84 1.13
N LEU A 742 48.25 17.51 0.04
CA LEU A 742 48.83 16.85 -1.13
C LEU A 742 50.02 17.63 -1.73
N ASP A 743 49.98 18.96 -1.67
CA ASP A 743 50.97 19.88 -2.24
C ASP A 743 52.11 20.24 -1.28
N ALA A 744 52.18 19.59 -0.11
CA ALA A 744 53.17 19.91 0.92
C ALA A 744 54.64 19.71 0.49
N ASP A 745 54.90 18.74 -0.38
CA ASP A 745 56.25 18.49 -0.91
C ASP A 745 56.42 19.09 -2.31
N LYS A 746 56.98 20.30 -2.37
CA LYS A 746 57.21 21.04 -3.63
C LYS A 746 58.32 20.45 -4.50
N ASP A 747 59.17 19.58 -3.95
CA ASP A 747 60.36 19.07 -4.63
C ASP A 747 60.08 17.77 -5.42
N ILE A 748 58.85 17.24 -5.36
CA ILE A 748 58.46 15.98 -6.00
C ILE A 748 57.55 16.24 -7.21
N ASP A 749 57.90 15.67 -8.37
CA ASP A 749 57.11 15.79 -9.60
C ASP A 749 55.73 15.11 -9.51
N VAL A 750 55.66 13.94 -8.86
CA VAL A 750 54.41 13.19 -8.65
C VAL A 750 54.00 13.28 -7.18
N LYS A 751 53.19 14.30 -6.88
CA LYS A 751 52.79 14.68 -5.52
C LYS A 751 52.27 13.51 -4.68
N GLU A 752 51.53 12.57 -5.26
CA GLU A 752 50.98 11.43 -4.48
C GLU A 752 52.04 10.50 -3.88
N ASN A 753 53.26 10.48 -4.43
CA ASN A 753 54.32 9.59 -3.95
C ASN A 753 54.79 9.95 -2.54
N TRP A 754 54.70 11.22 -2.14
CA TRP A 754 55.09 11.63 -0.80
C TRP A 754 54.09 11.08 0.23
N ILE A 755 52.78 11.17 -0.05
CA ILE A 755 51.74 10.60 0.81
C ILE A 755 51.87 9.08 0.92
N VAL A 756 52.11 8.39 -0.19
CA VAL A 756 52.34 6.94 -0.19
C VAL A 756 53.53 6.58 0.70
N SER A 757 54.62 7.35 0.63
CA SER A 757 55.81 7.13 1.46
C SER A 757 55.53 7.42 2.94
N ALA A 758 54.80 8.48 3.25
CA ALA A 758 54.39 8.83 4.61
C ALA A 758 53.48 7.76 5.22
N LEU A 759 52.44 7.35 4.51
CA LEU A 759 51.49 6.31 4.96
C LEU A 759 52.16 4.94 5.16
N LYS A 760 53.23 4.62 4.40
CA LYS A 760 54.04 3.40 4.63
C LYS A 760 54.86 3.48 5.92
N ALA A 761 55.32 4.66 6.31
CA ALA A 761 56.09 4.87 7.54
C ALA A 761 55.20 4.88 8.81
N ILE A 762 53.94 5.27 8.68
CA ILE A 762 52.99 5.30 9.81
C ILE A 762 52.52 3.88 10.14
N HIS A 763 52.80 3.42 11.36
CA HIS A 763 52.43 2.07 11.84
C HIS A 763 51.23 2.04 12.80
N SER A 764 50.59 3.18 13.05
CA SER A 764 49.43 3.26 13.93
C SER A 764 48.21 2.52 13.35
N ARG A 765 47.38 1.98 14.24
CA ARG A 765 46.07 1.35 13.92
C ARG A 765 44.88 2.24 14.29
N ASN A 766 45.16 3.41 14.87
CA ASN A 766 44.17 4.40 15.27
C ASN A 766 44.02 5.43 14.15
N PRO A 767 42.82 5.59 13.54
CA PRO A 767 42.62 6.56 12.46
C PRO A 767 43.00 7.98 12.84
N GLN A 768 42.73 8.43 14.07
CA GLN A 768 43.09 9.78 14.53
C GLN A 768 44.60 10.00 14.55
N SER A 769 45.36 9.03 15.07
CA SER A 769 46.82 9.13 15.09
C SER A 769 47.42 9.16 13.68
N ILE A 770 46.85 8.41 12.73
CA ILE A 770 47.29 8.46 11.33
C ILE A 770 47.02 9.85 10.74
N ALA A 771 45.85 10.45 11.03
CA ALA A 771 45.51 11.79 10.57
C ALA A 771 46.48 12.85 11.14
N ASP A 772 46.73 12.80 12.44
CA ASP A 772 47.64 13.73 13.14
C ASP A 772 49.09 13.58 12.64
N GLU A 773 49.60 12.34 12.53
CA GLU A 773 50.96 12.08 12.05
C GLU A 773 51.15 12.53 10.59
N LEU A 774 50.17 12.27 9.72
CA LEU A 774 50.23 12.69 8.31
C LEU A 774 50.21 14.21 8.18
N LEU A 775 49.38 14.90 8.97
CA LEU A 775 49.32 16.35 9.02
C LEU A 775 50.65 16.96 9.53
N ASP A 776 51.20 16.42 10.61
CA ASP A 776 52.50 16.84 11.15
C ASP A 776 53.63 16.68 10.14
N MET A 777 53.62 15.59 9.36
CA MET A 777 54.59 15.37 8.29
C MET A 777 54.45 16.42 7.18
N ALA A 778 53.22 16.79 6.80
CA ALA A 778 52.95 17.84 5.82
C ALA A 778 53.45 19.22 6.31
N ILE A 779 53.16 19.59 7.57
CA ILE A 779 53.62 20.85 8.18
C ILE A 779 55.16 20.94 8.19
N ARG A 780 55.85 19.83 8.49
CA ARG A 780 57.32 19.77 8.48
C ARG A 780 57.88 19.97 7.07
N LYS A 781 57.19 19.47 6.03
CA LYS A 781 57.59 19.65 4.63
C LYS A 781 57.52 21.10 4.18
N TYR A 782 56.53 21.86 4.66
CA TYR A 782 56.47 23.31 4.51
C TYR A 782 57.46 24.09 5.42
N GLY A 783 58.36 23.42 6.14
CA GLY A 783 59.32 24.08 7.04
C GLY A 783 58.67 24.71 8.27
N ASN A 784 57.61 24.08 8.80
CA ASN A 784 56.78 24.57 9.91
C ASN A 784 56.05 25.90 9.62
N LYS A 785 55.79 26.18 8.35
CA LYS A 785 54.88 27.25 7.92
C LYS A 785 53.64 26.61 7.32
N ILE A 786 52.48 27.22 7.51
CA ILE A 786 51.23 26.73 6.91
C ILE A 786 50.92 27.66 5.74
N GLU A 787 51.28 27.23 4.54
CA GLU A 787 51.08 28.04 3.32
C GLU A 787 49.66 27.94 2.76
N ASP A 788 48.93 26.88 3.12
CA ASP A 788 47.56 26.64 2.70
C ASP A 788 46.74 25.92 3.79
N ASP A 789 45.42 25.93 3.65
CA ASP A 789 44.53 25.17 4.50
C ASP A 789 44.74 23.66 4.31
N MET A 790 44.87 22.92 5.42
CA MET A 790 45.25 21.51 5.40
C MET A 790 44.27 20.68 6.21
N THR A 791 43.64 19.70 5.56
CA THR A 791 42.69 18.78 6.18
C THR A 791 42.98 17.34 5.79
N VAL A 792 42.95 16.44 6.78
CA VAL A 792 43.12 14.99 6.61
C VAL A 792 41.97 14.27 7.31
N LEU A 793 41.25 13.41 6.58
CA LEU A 793 40.30 12.46 7.13
C LEU A 793 40.84 11.04 6.95
N VAL A 794 40.79 10.25 8.01
CA VAL A 794 41.19 8.83 7.98
C VAL A 794 40.07 7.99 8.56
N THR A 795 39.57 7.05 7.76
CA THR A 795 38.46 6.19 8.14
C THR A 795 38.89 4.74 8.09
N LYS A 796 38.82 4.09 9.25
CA LYS A 796 39.10 2.68 9.38
C LYS A 796 37.81 1.89 9.28
N ILE A 797 37.86 0.77 8.55
CA ILE A 797 36.77 -0.21 8.49
C ILE A 797 37.19 -1.55 9.10
N TRP A 798 36.33 -2.18 9.89
CA TRP A 798 36.59 -3.52 10.45
C TRP A 798 35.29 -4.28 10.64
N GLU A 799 35.33 -5.60 10.47
CA GLU A 799 34.15 -6.46 10.70
C GLU A 799 33.69 -6.42 12.18
N SER A 800 32.38 -6.32 12.38
CA SER A 800 31.72 -6.53 13.68
C SER A 800 31.94 -8.00 14.08
N LYS A 801 32.33 -8.22 15.34
CA LYS A 801 32.56 -9.57 15.90
C LYS A 801 31.37 -10.06 16.68
#